data_AF-A0A418RL89-F1
#
_entry.id   AF-A0A418RL89-F1
#
_cell.length_a   1.000
_cell.length_b   1.000
_cell.length_c   1.000
_cell.angle_alpha   90.00
_cell.angle_beta   90.00
_cell.angle_gamma   90.00
#
_symmetry.space_group_name_H-M   'P 1'
#
loop_
_entity.id
_entity.type
_entity.pdbx_description
1 polymer ?
#
loop_
_entity_poly.entity_id
_entity_poly.type
_entity_poly.pdbx_seq_one_letter_code
_entity_poly.pdbx_strand_id
1 'polypeptide(L)'
;MRRLISNIKIPAVVISCLMLIYVGFSVVILPKLLASKIPELIANETGRKALVAKIQIQPFPLAINIQGFELQEVDGSIFTRFSDFYIRLGFVQSLKQSALVIEELSLTKPLVHITRHKQGDFNFQNLVKFKADDKQSKTTFFPLTILQIKMIDGQLNWEDYSSGQALKETLSTINLTLENLSTKSDQQAQVNLSASLSSGGALGWQGSVALNPIVSDGHLQLDHLQLNNLLALANQNLAQIKITGTELFSADYKLTDTDLGLNFIVTKAELALHDVQVLEKATAKPLINLPIFALHDLEIDLEKHHLLIGSVSVDNADIQARLTPEGVINYQTLFPTDVATNNVVTPIDAVQKTAWLIKVNNLAINNAALNFEDQTLKKPLTIAIKPIAFKFSNLSNQADAQMPVQLSMGINQAGSITLSGSATLMPLSANLAVDIKKLELEDFQSYVDKYVHLDVIDGGLQVSGQLSLAGLDKDKPDIKFKGDAGLDRLLTRDKTLRKDFIKWARLTLSDLDIDVSAQRYTATTLSIDKPYVRVTINKDKTTNFSDIVVQNKSNSPMPVNTESTAQSLANPVYFKLDKIQVTDGSSDFSDLSLILPFAAEIKNLEGGASGFSSEQTSTIKLALAGNAYDLAPVNIKGEMSPYLGDFNVAINFNDLPMPLVSPYMVQFAGYRVEKGQMTLGLKYNVSHHDLTATNTILINQFELGDKVENPNAVSLPLKLAVALLKDADGKIKIEVPISGSLDDPKFSVNALIKDAFLNMLSKVITSPFRALAALVGSEVDLSNISFPAGHSYLTKAQQVKLDSLAQALKARSSLNLDIKGAAFIDQDWLIVREDALYEQLKRRRALEINQNTDKKIRHEYVELSDDDYKRLLADMFIEKFPLLADRSLLGSPQLKNAKSDDFYEAAKQKLFTIIKPEEDRLKRLATARAQVIANYMVQQGIVNERLFILDTVINSDPNSKEFSVVLSLNSN
;
A
#
# COMPACT_ATOMS: atom_id res chain seq x y z
N MET A 1 -78.87 -83.27 -9.58
CA MET A 1 -78.30 -82.27 -10.52
C MET A 1 -79.30 -81.32 -11.17
N ARG A 2 -80.56 -81.68 -11.49
CA ARG A 2 -81.54 -80.76 -12.16
C ARG A 2 -82.19 -79.67 -11.29
N ARG A 3 -82.15 -79.76 -9.95
CA ARG A 3 -82.75 -78.77 -9.02
C ARG A 3 -81.85 -77.59 -8.61
N LEU A 4 -80.53 -77.65 -8.87
CA LEU A 4 -79.63 -76.53 -8.62
C LEU A 4 -79.68 -75.47 -9.74
N ILE A 5 -80.13 -75.84 -10.93
CA ILE A 5 -80.07 -74.99 -12.14
C ILE A 5 -81.25 -74.00 -12.21
N SER A 6 -82.38 -74.22 -11.52
CA SER A 6 -83.53 -73.30 -11.57
C SER A 6 -83.51 -72.19 -10.51
N ASN A 7 -82.82 -72.38 -9.38
CA ASN A 7 -82.65 -71.35 -8.34
C ASN A 7 -81.56 -70.31 -8.66
N ILE A 8 -80.79 -70.53 -9.74
CA ILE A 8 -79.73 -69.62 -10.19
C ILE A 8 -80.23 -68.69 -11.33
N LYS A 9 -81.29 -69.05 -12.07
CA LYS A 9 -81.75 -68.27 -13.23
C LYS A 9 -82.34 -66.91 -12.87
N ILE A 10 -83.20 -66.84 -11.85
CA ILE A 10 -83.82 -65.58 -11.39
C ILE A 10 -82.76 -64.61 -10.86
N PRO A 11 -81.86 -65.00 -9.93
CA PRO A 11 -80.79 -64.10 -9.50
C PRO A 11 -79.82 -63.74 -10.62
N ALA A 12 -79.53 -64.64 -11.57
CA ALA A 12 -78.68 -64.30 -12.72
C ALA A 12 -79.31 -63.26 -13.65
N VAL A 13 -80.62 -63.33 -13.92
CA VAL A 13 -81.34 -62.31 -14.72
C VAL A 13 -81.43 -60.99 -13.97
N VAL A 14 -81.71 -61.02 -12.66
CA VAL A 14 -81.73 -59.80 -11.82
C VAL A 14 -80.35 -59.15 -11.77
N ILE A 15 -79.28 -59.91 -11.56
CA ILE A 15 -77.90 -59.41 -11.59
C ILE A 15 -77.55 -58.86 -12.98
N SER A 16 -77.93 -59.54 -14.07
CA SER A 16 -77.67 -59.05 -15.43
C SER A 16 -78.44 -57.76 -15.74
N CYS A 17 -79.69 -57.63 -15.31
CA CYS A 17 -80.46 -56.40 -15.44
C CYS A 17 -79.86 -55.27 -14.59
N LEU A 18 -79.50 -55.54 -13.34
CA LEU A 18 -78.83 -54.57 -12.47
C LEU A 18 -77.46 -54.15 -13.02
N MET A 19 -76.71 -55.07 -13.64
CA MET A 19 -75.44 -54.79 -14.29
C MET A 19 -75.62 -53.94 -15.55
N LEU A 20 -76.65 -54.21 -16.37
CA LEU A 20 -77.00 -53.38 -17.52
C LEU A 20 -77.48 -51.97 -17.10
N ILE A 21 -78.28 -51.87 -16.05
CA ILE A 21 -78.71 -50.59 -15.46
C ILE A 21 -77.50 -49.84 -14.92
N TYR A 22 -76.61 -50.52 -14.20
CA TYR A 22 -75.39 -49.95 -13.66
C TYR A 22 -74.46 -49.43 -14.78
N VAL A 23 -74.17 -50.25 -15.79
CA VAL A 23 -73.34 -49.85 -16.93
C VAL A 23 -74.00 -48.70 -17.71
N GLY A 24 -75.29 -48.79 -17.99
CA GLY A 24 -76.04 -47.73 -18.69
C GLY A 24 -76.07 -46.42 -17.90
N PHE A 25 -76.28 -46.49 -16.58
CA PHE A 25 -76.22 -45.34 -15.68
C PHE A 25 -74.81 -44.74 -15.67
N SER A 26 -73.77 -45.54 -15.44
CA SER A 26 -72.39 -45.08 -15.33
C SER A 26 -71.81 -44.54 -16.64
N VAL A 27 -72.18 -45.09 -17.81
CA VAL A 27 -71.59 -44.69 -19.10
C VAL A 27 -72.39 -43.58 -19.79
N VAL A 28 -73.71 -43.46 -19.54
CA VAL A 28 -74.58 -42.51 -20.26
C VAL A 28 -75.14 -41.42 -19.35
N ILE A 29 -75.76 -41.79 -18.23
CA ILE A 29 -76.49 -40.84 -17.37
C ILE A 29 -75.50 -40.05 -16.51
N LEU A 30 -74.64 -40.75 -15.79
CA LEU A 30 -73.72 -40.17 -14.81
C LEU A 30 -72.71 -39.20 -15.45
N PRO A 31 -72.07 -39.47 -16.61
CA PRO A 31 -71.14 -38.52 -17.20
C PRO A 31 -71.83 -37.23 -17.67
N LYS A 32 -73.06 -37.32 -18.23
CA LYS A 32 -73.86 -36.16 -18.61
C LYS A 32 -74.25 -35.33 -17.39
N LEU A 33 -74.69 -35.99 -16.32
CA LEU A 33 -75.06 -35.34 -15.06
C LEU A 33 -73.87 -34.61 -14.45
N LEU A 34 -72.70 -35.26 -14.36
CA LEU A 34 -71.48 -34.66 -13.84
C LEU A 34 -71.01 -33.49 -14.71
N ALA A 35 -71.05 -33.62 -16.04
CA ALA A 35 -70.63 -32.56 -16.94
C ALA A 35 -71.48 -31.29 -16.82
N SER A 36 -72.78 -31.41 -16.48
CA SER A 36 -73.64 -30.25 -16.20
C SER A 36 -73.53 -29.73 -14.76
N LYS A 37 -73.45 -30.64 -13.77
CA LYS A 37 -73.54 -30.26 -12.36
C LYS A 37 -72.22 -29.78 -11.78
N ILE A 38 -71.07 -30.28 -12.23
CA ILE A 38 -69.77 -29.84 -11.72
C ILE A 38 -69.57 -28.34 -11.95
N PRO A 39 -69.77 -27.80 -13.17
CA PRO A 39 -69.66 -26.36 -13.38
C PRO A 39 -70.65 -25.53 -12.56
N GLU A 40 -71.90 -25.98 -12.43
CA GLU A 40 -72.94 -25.32 -11.64
C GLU A 40 -72.57 -25.26 -10.14
N LEU A 41 -72.05 -26.36 -9.59
CA LEU A 41 -71.60 -26.43 -8.20
C LEU A 41 -70.40 -25.51 -7.93
N ILE A 42 -69.40 -25.52 -8.82
CA ILE A 42 -68.23 -24.63 -8.68
C ILE A 42 -68.68 -23.16 -8.75
N ALA A 43 -69.57 -22.81 -9.68
CA ALA A 43 -70.09 -21.46 -9.78
C ALA A 43 -70.84 -21.01 -8.51
N ASN A 44 -71.65 -21.89 -7.91
CA ASN A 44 -72.39 -21.59 -6.70
C ASN A 44 -71.49 -21.42 -5.46
N GLU A 45 -70.46 -22.27 -5.33
CA GLU A 45 -69.59 -22.28 -4.15
C GLU A 45 -68.47 -21.24 -4.21
N THR A 46 -67.88 -21.02 -5.39
CA THR A 46 -66.70 -20.16 -5.55
C THR A 46 -66.98 -18.86 -6.30
N GLY A 47 -68.16 -18.70 -6.90
CA GLY A 47 -68.50 -17.54 -7.75
C GLY A 47 -67.75 -17.52 -9.09
N ARG A 48 -67.10 -18.62 -9.48
CA ARG A 48 -66.23 -18.70 -10.66
C ARG A 48 -66.86 -19.53 -11.77
N LYS A 49 -66.55 -19.19 -13.02
CA LYS A 49 -67.06 -19.93 -14.18
C LYS A 49 -66.17 -21.12 -14.49
N ALA A 50 -66.73 -22.33 -14.46
CA ALA A 50 -66.02 -23.54 -14.86
C ALA A 50 -66.57 -24.10 -16.18
N LEU A 51 -65.72 -24.81 -16.92
CA LEU A 51 -66.02 -25.51 -18.15
C LEU A 51 -65.44 -26.92 -18.08
N VAL A 52 -66.17 -27.89 -18.63
CA VAL A 52 -65.71 -29.30 -18.77
C VAL A 52 -66.06 -29.74 -20.18
N ALA A 53 -65.08 -30.14 -20.99
CA ALA A 53 -65.34 -30.57 -22.36
C ALA A 53 -65.99 -31.96 -22.41
N LYS A 54 -65.48 -32.92 -21.63
CA LYS A 54 -65.97 -34.31 -21.63
C LYS A 54 -65.64 -35.04 -20.33
N ILE A 55 -66.57 -35.85 -19.84
CA ILE A 55 -66.35 -36.79 -18.74
C ILE A 55 -66.59 -38.21 -19.26
N GLN A 56 -65.67 -39.12 -18.98
CA GLN A 56 -65.79 -40.54 -19.27
C GLN A 56 -65.69 -41.33 -17.97
N ILE A 57 -66.59 -42.29 -17.78
CA ILE A 57 -66.59 -43.16 -16.60
C ILE A 57 -66.45 -44.60 -17.08
N GLN A 58 -65.48 -45.30 -16.53
CA GLN A 58 -65.22 -46.71 -16.79
C GLN A 58 -65.68 -47.53 -15.58
N PRO A 59 -66.85 -48.20 -15.65
CA PRO A 59 -67.49 -48.80 -14.47
C PRO A 59 -66.73 -49.99 -13.89
N PHE A 60 -66.09 -50.83 -14.72
CA PHE A 60 -65.35 -52.01 -14.25
C PHE A 60 -63.99 -51.69 -13.62
N PRO A 61 -63.13 -50.84 -14.21
CA PRO A 61 -61.91 -50.39 -13.53
C PRO A 61 -62.19 -49.29 -12.49
N LEU A 62 -63.43 -48.85 -12.32
CA LEU A 62 -63.84 -47.75 -11.43
C LEU A 62 -62.97 -46.50 -11.63
N ALA A 63 -62.87 -46.08 -12.89
CA ALA A 63 -62.07 -44.93 -13.29
C ALA A 63 -62.92 -43.81 -13.88
N ILE A 64 -62.49 -42.57 -13.65
CA ILE A 64 -63.08 -41.34 -14.19
C ILE A 64 -61.99 -40.61 -14.96
N ASN A 65 -62.28 -40.20 -16.19
CA ASN A 65 -61.45 -39.30 -16.99
C ASN A 65 -62.22 -38.01 -17.30
N ILE A 66 -61.67 -36.85 -16.94
CA ILE A 66 -62.22 -35.52 -17.20
C ILE A 66 -61.29 -34.84 -18.20
N GLN A 67 -61.80 -34.47 -19.37
CA GLN A 67 -61.03 -33.83 -20.44
C GLN A 67 -61.45 -32.38 -20.61
N GLY A 68 -60.46 -31.51 -20.85
CA GLY A 68 -60.64 -30.09 -21.15
C GLY A 68 -61.38 -29.34 -20.06
N PHE A 69 -60.87 -29.40 -18.82
CA PHE A 69 -61.39 -28.58 -17.72
C PHE A 69 -60.75 -27.21 -17.73
N GLU A 70 -61.55 -26.18 -17.46
CA GLU A 70 -61.09 -24.80 -17.29
C GLU A 70 -61.91 -24.13 -16.19
N LEU A 71 -61.25 -23.39 -15.32
CA LEU A 71 -61.83 -22.55 -14.29
C LEU A 71 -61.34 -21.13 -14.48
N GLN A 72 -62.27 -20.21 -14.68
CA GLN A 72 -62.02 -18.79 -14.91
C GLN A 72 -62.24 -18.00 -13.61
N GLU A 73 -61.44 -16.97 -13.40
CA GLU A 73 -61.67 -15.95 -12.38
C GLU A 73 -62.96 -15.15 -12.67
N VAL A 74 -63.37 -14.30 -11.72
CA VAL A 74 -64.55 -13.44 -11.84
C VAL A 74 -64.43 -12.44 -13.00
N ASP A 75 -63.20 -12.04 -13.36
CA ASP A 75 -62.90 -11.15 -14.49
C ASP A 75 -62.81 -11.86 -15.85
N GLY A 76 -63.00 -13.19 -15.88
CA GLY A 76 -62.92 -14.02 -17.08
C GLY A 76 -61.51 -14.47 -17.47
N SER A 77 -60.47 -14.10 -16.72
CA SER A 77 -59.12 -14.66 -16.89
C SER A 77 -59.07 -16.13 -16.43
N ILE A 78 -58.11 -16.91 -16.91
CA ILE A 78 -57.98 -18.33 -16.54
C ILE A 78 -57.30 -18.43 -15.18
N PHE A 79 -57.95 -19.05 -14.21
CA PHE A 79 -57.34 -19.41 -12.93
C PHE A 79 -56.60 -20.75 -13.03
N THR A 80 -57.28 -21.80 -13.51
CA THR A 80 -56.65 -23.10 -13.76
C THR A 80 -57.31 -23.81 -14.91
N ARG A 81 -56.55 -24.62 -15.65
CA ARG A 81 -57.07 -25.52 -16.68
C ARG A 81 -56.22 -26.79 -16.75
N PHE A 82 -56.78 -27.88 -17.24
CA PHE A 82 -56.01 -29.09 -17.55
C PHE A 82 -56.57 -29.83 -18.76
N SER A 83 -55.71 -30.57 -19.45
CA SER A 83 -56.11 -31.34 -20.64
C SER A 83 -56.85 -32.61 -20.25
N ASP A 84 -56.29 -33.38 -19.32
CA ASP A 84 -56.87 -34.65 -18.86
C ASP A 84 -56.62 -34.81 -17.36
N PHE A 85 -57.66 -35.19 -16.61
CA PHE A 85 -57.59 -35.65 -15.24
C PHE A 85 -58.17 -37.06 -15.18
N TYR A 86 -57.34 -38.03 -14.83
CA TYR A 86 -57.73 -39.43 -14.72
C TYR A 86 -57.51 -39.92 -13.30
N ILE A 87 -58.51 -40.60 -12.74
CA ILE A 87 -58.47 -41.21 -11.42
C ILE A 87 -59.03 -42.62 -11.51
N ARG A 88 -58.35 -43.59 -10.89
CA ARG A 88 -58.76 -45.00 -10.84
C ARG A 88 -58.78 -45.53 -9.41
N LEU A 89 -59.91 -46.10 -9.00
CA LEU A 89 -60.09 -46.65 -7.66
C LEU A 89 -59.76 -48.14 -7.60
N GLY A 90 -58.95 -48.54 -6.63
CA GLY A 90 -58.62 -49.94 -6.34
C GLY A 90 -59.64 -50.56 -5.38
N PHE A 91 -60.85 -50.88 -5.85
CA PHE A 91 -61.93 -51.35 -4.97
C PHE A 91 -61.58 -52.61 -4.18
N VAL A 92 -60.97 -53.60 -4.82
CA VAL A 92 -60.58 -54.87 -4.16
C VAL A 92 -59.47 -54.62 -3.14
N GLN A 93 -58.48 -53.80 -3.48
CA GLN A 93 -57.41 -53.42 -2.56
C GLN A 93 -57.96 -52.61 -1.38
N SER A 94 -58.93 -51.73 -1.63
CA SER A 94 -59.55 -50.90 -0.59
C SER A 94 -60.23 -51.74 0.50
N LEU A 95 -60.99 -52.76 0.08
CA LEU A 95 -61.61 -53.72 1.01
C LEU A 95 -60.57 -54.53 1.79
N LYS A 96 -59.50 -54.99 1.12
CA LYS A 96 -58.41 -55.77 1.76
C LYS A 96 -57.62 -54.96 2.78
N GLN A 97 -57.40 -53.68 2.50
CA GLN A 97 -56.53 -52.80 3.30
C GLN A 97 -57.29 -51.99 4.35
N SER A 98 -58.63 -52.12 4.40
CA SER A 98 -59.53 -51.28 5.22
C SER A 98 -59.21 -49.78 5.08
N ALA A 99 -58.89 -49.36 3.86
CA ALA A 99 -58.48 -48.01 3.49
C ALA A 99 -59.02 -47.68 2.11
N LEU A 100 -59.25 -46.40 1.79
CA LEU A 100 -59.51 -46.02 0.41
C LEU A 100 -58.22 -46.14 -0.40
N VAL A 101 -58.19 -47.00 -1.42
CA VAL A 101 -57.03 -47.18 -2.31
C VAL A 101 -57.33 -46.56 -3.67
N ILE A 102 -56.52 -45.57 -4.05
CA ILE A 102 -56.48 -44.99 -5.39
C ILE A 102 -55.28 -45.61 -6.11
N GLU A 103 -55.52 -46.31 -7.22
CA GLU A 103 -54.44 -46.98 -7.97
C GLU A 103 -53.64 -45.97 -8.80
N GLU A 104 -54.31 -45.02 -9.43
CA GLU A 104 -53.68 -44.01 -10.26
C GLU A 104 -54.47 -42.69 -10.21
N LEU A 105 -53.75 -41.59 -10.06
CA LEU A 105 -54.24 -40.23 -10.21
C LEU A 105 -53.27 -39.50 -11.15
N SER A 106 -53.72 -39.12 -12.34
CA SER A 106 -52.88 -38.43 -13.31
C SER A 106 -53.51 -37.14 -13.81
N LEU A 107 -52.72 -36.07 -13.85
CA LEU A 107 -53.10 -34.74 -14.32
C LEU A 107 -52.14 -34.30 -15.44
N THR A 108 -52.69 -34.09 -16.64
CA THR A 108 -51.90 -33.77 -17.84
C THR A 108 -52.10 -32.32 -18.26
N LYS A 109 -50.98 -31.62 -18.49
CA LYS A 109 -50.91 -30.19 -18.85
C LYS A 109 -51.75 -29.28 -17.94
N PRO A 110 -51.65 -29.41 -16.60
CA PRO A 110 -52.29 -28.44 -15.73
C PRO A 110 -51.61 -27.08 -15.86
N LEU A 111 -52.40 -26.03 -15.99
CA LEU A 111 -51.98 -24.64 -15.85
C LEU A 111 -52.64 -24.07 -14.60
N VAL A 112 -51.88 -23.38 -13.75
CA VAL A 112 -52.39 -22.60 -12.62
C VAL A 112 -51.84 -21.19 -12.71
N HIS A 113 -52.68 -20.18 -12.48
CA HIS A 113 -52.27 -18.79 -12.38
C HIS A 113 -52.44 -18.31 -10.94
N ILE A 114 -51.33 -17.96 -10.29
CA ILE A 114 -51.31 -17.42 -8.94
C ILE A 114 -50.90 -15.95 -9.01
N THR A 115 -51.75 -15.09 -8.47
CA THR A 115 -51.51 -13.65 -8.38
C THR A 115 -51.55 -13.21 -6.93
N ARG A 116 -50.51 -12.51 -6.48
CA ARG A 116 -50.49 -11.77 -5.21
C ARG A 116 -50.73 -10.30 -5.47
N HIS A 117 -51.84 -9.76 -4.97
CA HIS A 117 -52.21 -8.36 -5.17
C HIS A 117 -51.39 -7.41 -4.28
N LYS A 118 -51.53 -6.10 -4.51
CA LYS A 118 -50.81 -5.06 -3.76
C LYS A 118 -51.06 -5.09 -2.24
N GLN A 119 -52.22 -5.58 -1.82
CA GLN A 119 -52.60 -5.69 -0.40
C GLN A 119 -52.07 -6.99 0.24
N GLY A 120 -51.35 -7.82 -0.54
CA GLY A 120 -50.73 -9.07 -0.10
C GLY A 120 -51.64 -10.29 -0.15
N ASP A 121 -52.92 -10.10 -0.50
CA ASP A 121 -53.91 -11.16 -0.71
C ASP A 121 -53.67 -11.90 -2.04
N PHE A 122 -54.03 -13.18 -2.05
CA PHE A 122 -53.87 -14.04 -3.22
C PHE A 122 -55.20 -14.24 -3.94
N ASN A 123 -55.14 -14.36 -5.27
CA ASN A 123 -56.32 -14.64 -6.09
C ASN A 123 -57.06 -15.95 -5.71
N PHE A 124 -56.42 -16.90 -5.03
CA PHE A 124 -57.05 -18.15 -4.55
C PHE A 124 -57.65 -18.06 -3.14
N GLN A 125 -57.44 -16.98 -2.39
CA GLN A 125 -57.81 -16.88 -0.98
C GLN A 125 -59.33 -16.97 -0.73
N ASN A 126 -60.13 -16.68 -1.75
CA ASN A 126 -61.60 -16.80 -1.74
C ASN A 126 -62.12 -18.22 -2.04
N LEU A 127 -61.25 -19.19 -2.37
CA LEU A 127 -61.65 -20.56 -2.74
C LEU A 127 -61.97 -21.46 -1.54
N VAL A 128 -61.41 -21.18 -0.35
CA VAL A 128 -61.61 -22.01 0.85
C VAL A 128 -61.88 -21.14 2.07
N LYS A 129 -63.11 -21.23 2.62
CA LYS A 129 -63.48 -20.57 3.89
C LYS A 129 -63.11 -21.46 5.06
N PHE A 130 -61.90 -21.35 5.59
CA PHE A 130 -61.53 -22.02 6.85
C PHE A 130 -62.25 -21.36 8.03
N LYS A 131 -63.11 -22.10 8.74
CA LYS A 131 -63.65 -21.69 10.04
C LYS A 131 -62.59 -21.99 11.11
N ALA A 132 -62.08 -20.94 11.76
CA ALA A 132 -60.91 -21.01 12.64
C ALA A 132 -61.21 -21.49 14.08
N ASP A 133 -62.06 -22.49 14.28
CA ASP A 133 -62.61 -22.80 15.62
C ASP A 133 -62.54 -24.26 16.09
N ASP A 134 -61.60 -25.06 15.59
CA ASP A 134 -61.29 -26.37 16.20
C ASP A 134 -59.82 -26.42 16.65
N LYS A 135 -59.59 -26.05 17.91
CA LYS A 135 -58.33 -26.32 18.62
C LYS A 135 -58.39 -27.72 19.25
N GLN A 136 -57.32 -28.48 19.05
CA GLN A 136 -56.95 -29.71 19.76
C GLN A 136 -57.90 -30.91 19.60
N SER A 137 -57.76 -31.63 18.49
CA SER A 137 -57.94 -33.07 18.48
C SER A 137 -56.70 -33.70 17.83
N LYS A 138 -56.15 -34.78 18.40
CA LYS A 138 -55.20 -35.64 17.69
C LYS A 138 -55.95 -36.18 16.47
N THR A 139 -55.75 -35.55 15.32
CA THR A 139 -56.51 -35.85 14.10
C THR A 139 -56.15 -37.26 13.65
N THR A 140 -56.99 -38.25 13.94
CA THR A 140 -56.89 -39.57 13.33
C THR A 140 -57.18 -39.40 11.83
N PHE A 141 -56.16 -39.54 10.99
CA PHE A 141 -56.32 -39.44 9.54
C PHE A 141 -57.27 -40.53 9.03
N PHE A 142 -58.13 -40.17 8.08
CA PHE A 142 -58.89 -41.16 7.31
C PHE A 142 -57.90 -42.06 6.55
N PRO A 143 -58.02 -43.40 6.66
CA PRO A 143 -57.08 -44.32 6.02
C PRO A 143 -57.23 -44.26 4.49
N LEU A 144 -56.23 -43.66 3.83
CA LEU A 144 -56.14 -43.39 2.40
C LEU A 144 -54.77 -43.89 1.92
N THR A 145 -54.74 -44.51 0.74
CA THR A 145 -53.49 -44.90 0.07
C THR A 145 -53.61 -44.62 -1.42
N ILE A 146 -52.63 -43.90 -1.98
CA ILE A 146 -52.55 -43.55 -3.39
C ILE A 146 -51.29 -44.21 -3.93
N LEU A 147 -51.44 -45.21 -4.81
CA LEU A 147 -50.31 -45.98 -5.33
C LEU A 147 -49.49 -45.14 -6.30
N GLN A 148 -50.13 -44.31 -7.11
CA GLN A 148 -49.42 -43.47 -8.08
C GLN A 148 -50.15 -42.14 -8.33
N ILE A 149 -49.41 -41.04 -8.20
CA ILE A 149 -49.79 -39.70 -8.63
C ILE A 149 -48.82 -39.28 -9.75
N LYS A 150 -49.35 -38.78 -10.86
CA LYS A 150 -48.57 -38.23 -11.98
C LYS A 150 -49.07 -36.84 -12.33
N MET A 151 -48.19 -35.86 -12.37
CA MET A 151 -48.38 -34.60 -13.07
C MET A 151 -47.44 -34.58 -14.26
N ILE A 152 -47.98 -34.36 -15.46
CA ILE A 152 -47.20 -34.37 -16.70
C ILE A 152 -47.33 -33.00 -17.37
N ASP A 153 -46.19 -32.38 -17.66
CA ASP A 153 -46.10 -31.13 -18.42
C ASP A 153 -46.93 -29.98 -17.83
N GLY A 154 -46.88 -29.81 -16.51
CA GLY A 154 -47.57 -28.74 -15.80
C GLY A 154 -46.93 -27.36 -15.98
N GLN A 155 -47.73 -26.32 -15.77
CA GLN A 155 -47.32 -24.92 -15.85
C GLN A 155 -47.92 -24.12 -14.67
N LEU A 156 -47.11 -23.28 -14.05
CA LEU A 156 -47.51 -22.33 -13.02
C LEU A 156 -47.07 -20.93 -13.43
N ASN A 157 -48.03 -20.03 -13.59
CA ASN A 157 -47.78 -18.61 -13.79
C ASN A 157 -47.88 -17.92 -12.42
N TRP A 158 -46.81 -17.23 -12.02
CA TRP A 158 -46.73 -16.46 -10.79
C TRP A 158 -46.64 -14.97 -11.10
N GLU A 159 -47.52 -14.18 -10.51
CA GLU A 159 -47.48 -12.72 -10.58
C GLU A 159 -47.54 -12.11 -9.17
N ASP A 160 -46.57 -11.29 -8.80
CA ASP A 160 -46.54 -10.58 -7.51
C ASP A 160 -46.54 -9.06 -7.73
N TYR A 161 -47.55 -8.39 -7.18
CA TYR A 161 -47.72 -6.93 -7.24
C TYR A 161 -47.45 -6.24 -5.89
N SER A 162 -47.03 -6.98 -4.85
CA SER A 162 -46.80 -6.45 -3.50
C SER A 162 -45.68 -5.40 -3.41
N SER A 163 -44.72 -5.45 -4.34
CA SER A 163 -43.54 -4.57 -4.43
C SER A 163 -43.75 -3.25 -5.18
N GLY A 164 -44.97 -2.95 -5.64
CA GLY A 164 -45.25 -1.76 -6.47
C GLY A 164 -44.83 -1.88 -7.94
N GLN A 165 -43.83 -2.71 -8.27
CA GLN A 165 -43.55 -3.23 -9.62
C GLN A 165 -44.07 -4.66 -9.77
N ALA A 166 -44.56 -5.03 -10.95
CA ALA A 166 -45.08 -6.37 -11.23
C ALA A 166 -43.92 -7.35 -11.47
N LEU A 167 -43.75 -8.32 -10.57
CA LEU A 167 -42.83 -9.44 -10.73
C LEU A 167 -43.58 -10.60 -11.37
N LYS A 168 -43.08 -11.12 -12.49
CA LYS A 168 -43.69 -12.26 -13.20
C LYS A 168 -42.68 -13.37 -13.38
N GLU A 169 -43.08 -14.59 -13.07
CA GLU A 169 -42.29 -15.80 -13.31
C GLU A 169 -43.21 -16.91 -13.81
N THR A 170 -42.71 -17.79 -14.68
CA THR A 170 -43.45 -18.96 -15.15
C THR A 170 -42.63 -20.20 -14.93
N LEU A 171 -43.14 -21.12 -14.12
CA LEU A 171 -42.63 -22.48 -14.05
C LEU A 171 -43.32 -23.29 -15.13
N SER A 172 -42.54 -23.99 -15.94
CA SER A 172 -43.01 -24.82 -17.06
C SER A 172 -42.43 -26.22 -16.94
N THR A 173 -42.95 -27.17 -17.71
CA THR A 173 -42.49 -28.57 -17.71
C THR A 173 -42.52 -29.21 -16.31
N ILE A 174 -43.49 -28.83 -15.47
CA ILE A 174 -43.63 -29.36 -14.11
C ILE A 174 -44.06 -30.82 -14.22
N ASN A 175 -43.13 -31.72 -13.91
CA ASN A 175 -43.40 -33.16 -13.84
C ASN A 175 -43.30 -33.58 -12.37
N LEU A 176 -44.35 -34.22 -11.86
CA LEU A 176 -44.41 -34.79 -10.52
C LEU A 176 -44.77 -36.26 -10.63
N THR A 177 -43.97 -37.13 -10.02
CA THR A 177 -44.35 -38.52 -9.79
C THR A 177 -44.31 -38.76 -8.30
N LEU A 178 -45.39 -39.30 -7.75
CA LEU A 178 -45.45 -39.69 -6.35
C LEU A 178 -46.01 -41.11 -6.26
N GLU A 179 -45.33 -41.99 -5.55
CA GLU A 179 -45.67 -43.42 -5.48
C GLU A 179 -45.89 -43.85 -4.03
N ASN A 180 -46.97 -44.59 -3.79
CA ASN A 180 -47.33 -45.19 -2.50
C ASN A 180 -47.57 -44.20 -1.33
N LEU A 181 -48.20 -43.05 -1.58
CA LEU A 181 -48.60 -42.14 -0.51
C LEU A 181 -49.70 -42.74 0.36
N SER A 182 -49.48 -42.79 1.67
CA SER A 182 -50.44 -43.34 2.61
C SER A 182 -50.59 -42.44 3.84
N THR A 183 -51.79 -42.43 4.42
CA THR A 183 -52.05 -41.83 5.74
C THR A 183 -51.84 -42.82 6.89
N LYS A 184 -51.48 -44.07 6.58
CA LYS A 184 -51.10 -45.09 7.57
C LYS A 184 -49.72 -44.76 8.16
N SER A 185 -49.51 -45.19 9.40
CA SER A 185 -48.23 -45.03 10.10
C SER A 185 -47.09 -45.70 9.33
N ASP A 186 -45.91 -45.08 9.34
CA ASP A 186 -44.66 -45.66 8.87
C ASP A 186 -44.67 -46.10 7.39
N GLN A 187 -45.41 -45.36 6.55
CA GLN A 187 -45.44 -45.55 5.10
C GLN A 187 -44.87 -44.32 4.40
N GLN A 188 -43.79 -44.52 3.64
CA GLN A 188 -43.11 -43.47 2.88
C GLN A 188 -43.52 -43.53 1.41
N ALA A 189 -43.90 -42.38 0.86
CA ALA A 189 -44.12 -42.17 -0.55
C ALA A 189 -42.82 -41.74 -1.22
N GLN A 190 -42.47 -42.32 -2.36
CA GLN A 190 -41.36 -41.83 -3.18
C GLN A 190 -41.85 -40.68 -4.06
N VAL A 191 -41.09 -39.60 -4.17
CA VAL A 191 -41.48 -38.44 -4.94
C VAL A 191 -40.33 -37.94 -5.82
N ASN A 192 -40.63 -37.65 -7.08
CA ASN A 192 -39.75 -36.93 -7.98
C ASN A 192 -40.49 -35.74 -8.57
N LEU A 193 -39.88 -34.56 -8.47
CA LEU A 193 -40.38 -33.30 -8.99
C LEU A 193 -39.29 -32.67 -9.88
N SER A 194 -39.64 -32.25 -11.07
CA SER A 194 -38.78 -31.43 -11.93
C SER A 194 -39.58 -30.26 -12.50
N ALA A 195 -38.99 -29.07 -12.54
CA ALA A 195 -39.60 -27.87 -13.14
C ALA A 195 -38.53 -26.99 -13.77
N SER A 196 -38.89 -26.23 -14.81
CA SER A 196 -38.00 -25.26 -15.47
C SER A 196 -38.59 -23.86 -15.36
N LEU A 197 -37.75 -22.86 -15.08
CA LEU A 197 -38.20 -21.47 -14.95
C LEU A 197 -38.04 -20.73 -16.28
N SER A 198 -39.01 -19.87 -16.60
CA SER A 198 -38.99 -19.04 -17.80
C SER A 198 -37.86 -18.01 -17.81
N SER A 199 -37.41 -17.60 -16.63
CA SER A 199 -36.28 -16.70 -16.47
C SER A 199 -34.91 -17.37 -16.53
N GLY A 200 -34.88 -18.70 -16.70
CA GLY A 200 -33.66 -19.50 -16.75
C GLY A 200 -33.49 -20.38 -15.51
N GLY A 201 -32.93 -21.56 -15.74
CA GLY A 201 -32.63 -22.55 -14.71
C GLY A 201 -33.71 -23.60 -14.48
N ALA A 202 -33.37 -24.59 -13.67
CA ALA A 202 -34.20 -25.75 -13.39
C ALA A 202 -34.21 -26.08 -11.89
N LEU A 203 -35.33 -26.62 -11.43
CA LEU A 203 -35.52 -27.18 -10.10
C LEU A 203 -35.72 -28.68 -10.23
N GLY A 204 -34.92 -29.43 -9.49
CA GLY A 204 -35.07 -30.87 -9.30
C GLY A 204 -35.24 -31.18 -7.82
N TRP A 205 -36.20 -32.02 -7.49
CA TRP A 205 -36.32 -32.57 -6.15
C TRP A 205 -36.68 -34.05 -6.20
N GLN A 206 -35.94 -34.86 -5.46
CA GLN A 206 -36.17 -36.30 -5.37
C GLN A 206 -36.05 -36.74 -3.91
N GLY A 207 -36.99 -37.55 -3.43
CA GLY A 207 -36.95 -37.98 -2.04
C GLY A 207 -38.13 -38.82 -1.61
N SER A 208 -38.29 -38.95 -0.31
CA SER A 208 -39.42 -39.63 0.31
C SER A 208 -40.17 -38.75 1.30
N VAL A 209 -41.49 -38.96 1.39
CA VAL A 209 -42.38 -38.25 2.32
C VAL A 209 -43.29 -39.22 3.06
N ALA A 210 -43.46 -39.04 4.36
CA ALA A 210 -44.46 -39.72 5.17
C ALA A 210 -45.41 -38.69 5.78
N LEU A 211 -46.69 -39.05 5.92
CA LEU A 211 -47.72 -38.18 6.50
C LEU A 211 -47.97 -38.45 7.99
N ASN A 212 -47.55 -39.61 8.51
CA ASN A 212 -47.82 -40.05 9.87
C ASN A 212 -46.67 -40.94 10.40
N PRO A 213 -45.70 -40.40 11.17
CA PRO A 213 -45.49 -38.97 11.44
C PRO A 213 -45.02 -38.22 10.17
N ILE A 214 -45.03 -36.88 10.22
CA ILE A 214 -44.55 -36.06 9.11
C ILE A 214 -43.03 -36.20 9.02
N VAL A 215 -42.57 -36.83 7.94
CA VAL A 215 -41.15 -36.99 7.61
C VAL A 215 -40.95 -36.63 6.16
N SER A 216 -39.87 -35.91 5.86
CA SER A 216 -39.43 -35.68 4.49
C SER A 216 -37.93 -35.76 4.43
N ASP A 217 -37.42 -36.65 3.60
CA ASP A 217 -36.00 -36.71 3.25
C ASP A 217 -35.87 -36.57 1.74
N GLY A 218 -34.88 -35.82 1.26
CA GLY A 218 -34.73 -35.63 -0.15
C GLY A 218 -33.50 -34.84 -0.56
N HIS A 219 -33.20 -34.95 -1.84
CA HIS A 219 -32.19 -34.19 -2.54
C HIS A 219 -32.86 -33.06 -3.32
N LEU A 220 -32.44 -31.83 -3.06
CA LEU A 220 -32.86 -30.63 -3.78
C LEU A 220 -31.72 -30.15 -4.66
N GLN A 221 -32.01 -29.87 -5.92
CA GLN A 221 -31.07 -29.28 -6.88
C GLN A 221 -31.72 -28.06 -7.54
N LEU A 222 -31.01 -26.95 -7.55
CA LEU A 222 -31.32 -25.74 -8.31
C LEU A 222 -30.13 -25.48 -9.22
N ASP A 223 -30.39 -25.34 -10.52
CA ASP A 223 -29.35 -25.25 -11.53
C ASP A 223 -29.58 -24.04 -12.43
N HIS A 224 -28.58 -23.16 -12.54
CA HIS A 224 -28.57 -21.95 -13.37
C HIS A 224 -29.74 -20.97 -13.13
N LEU A 225 -30.28 -20.83 -11.90
CA LEU A 225 -31.20 -19.71 -11.68
C LEU A 225 -30.42 -18.39 -11.73
N GLN A 226 -31.15 -17.32 -12.03
CA GLN A 226 -30.57 -16.00 -12.20
C GLN A 226 -30.68 -15.23 -10.87
N LEU A 227 -29.54 -14.84 -10.30
CA LEU A 227 -29.47 -14.20 -8.98
C LEU A 227 -30.30 -12.91 -8.88
N ASN A 228 -30.39 -12.14 -9.96
CA ASN A 228 -31.19 -10.91 -9.99
C ASN A 228 -32.68 -11.17 -9.74
N ASN A 229 -33.21 -12.31 -10.18
CA ASN A 229 -34.62 -12.67 -10.00
C ASN A 229 -34.86 -13.21 -8.58
N LEU A 230 -33.94 -14.04 -8.06
CA LEU A 230 -33.99 -14.53 -6.68
C LEU A 230 -33.95 -13.36 -5.68
N LEU A 231 -33.05 -12.39 -5.90
CA LEU A 231 -32.93 -11.22 -5.03
C LEU A 231 -34.14 -10.29 -5.12
N ALA A 232 -34.79 -10.17 -6.29
CA ALA A 232 -36.02 -9.40 -6.44
C ALA A 232 -37.17 -9.96 -5.59
N LEU A 233 -37.19 -11.28 -5.37
CA LEU A 233 -38.16 -11.95 -4.48
C LEU A 233 -37.78 -11.81 -3.00
N ALA A 234 -36.49 -11.88 -2.68
CA ALA A 234 -36.00 -11.93 -1.30
C ALA A 234 -35.86 -10.56 -0.62
N ASN A 235 -35.38 -9.53 -1.32
CA ASN A 235 -35.12 -8.22 -0.72
C ASN A 235 -35.33 -7.07 -1.72
N GLN A 236 -36.39 -6.28 -1.50
CA GLN A 236 -36.84 -5.22 -2.40
C GLN A 236 -36.07 -3.89 -2.21
N ASN A 237 -35.20 -3.78 -1.20
CA ASN A 237 -34.50 -2.53 -0.85
C ASN A 237 -33.12 -2.34 -1.51
N LEU A 238 -32.77 -3.15 -2.50
CA LEU A 238 -31.50 -3.03 -3.25
C LEU A 238 -31.54 -1.89 -4.29
N ALA A 239 -32.00 -0.70 -3.91
CA ALA A 239 -32.33 0.38 -4.85
C ALA A 239 -31.13 0.88 -5.67
N GLN A 240 -29.90 0.77 -5.14
CA GLN A 240 -28.71 1.38 -5.75
C GLN A 240 -27.73 0.38 -6.39
N ILE A 241 -27.91 -0.93 -6.19
CA ILE A 241 -27.03 -1.96 -6.77
C ILE A 241 -27.79 -2.93 -7.66
N LYS A 242 -27.14 -3.40 -8.73
CA LYS A 242 -27.60 -4.48 -9.60
C LYS A 242 -26.63 -5.64 -9.44
N ILE A 243 -27.16 -6.80 -9.07
CA ILE A 243 -26.39 -8.03 -8.94
C ILE A 243 -26.81 -8.95 -10.07
N THR A 244 -25.84 -9.46 -10.83
CA THR A 244 -26.03 -10.48 -11.87
C THR A 244 -25.15 -11.68 -11.57
N GLY A 245 -25.45 -12.81 -12.20
CA GLY A 245 -24.75 -14.07 -12.01
C GLY A 245 -25.73 -15.23 -11.93
N THR A 246 -25.19 -16.43 -11.89
CA THR A 246 -26.00 -17.66 -11.76
C THR A 246 -25.57 -18.44 -10.55
N GLU A 247 -26.49 -19.21 -9.97
CA GLU A 247 -26.16 -20.18 -8.94
C GLU A 247 -26.33 -21.62 -9.41
N LEU A 248 -25.58 -22.49 -8.76
CA LEU A 248 -25.81 -23.92 -8.67
C LEU A 248 -25.93 -24.22 -7.19
N PHE A 249 -27.06 -24.79 -6.77
CA PHE A 249 -27.29 -25.20 -5.40
C PHE A 249 -27.74 -26.65 -5.37
N SER A 250 -27.15 -27.43 -4.47
CA SER A 250 -27.52 -28.83 -4.24
C SER A 250 -27.50 -29.11 -2.75
N ALA A 251 -28.47 -29.84 -2.22
CA ALA A 251 -28.50 -30.19 -0.81
C ALA A 251 -29.31 -31.46 -0.54
N ASP A 252 -28.79 -32.30 0.35
CA ASP A 252 -29.58 -33.34 1.01
C ASP A 252 -30.22 -32.73 2.27
N TYR A 253 -31.51 -32.96 2.49
CA TYR A 253 -32.17 -32.55 3.73
C TYR A 253 -32.98 -33.68 4.36
N LYS A 254 -33.21 -33.54 5.66
CA LYS A 254 -34.12 -34.36 6.45
C LYS A 254 -34.94 -33.50 7.39
N LEU A 255 -36.25 -33.58 7.25
CA LEU A 255 -37.25 -32.98 8.12
C LEU A 255 -37.97 -34.10 8.88
N THR A 256 -37.98 -34.04 10.19
CA THR A 256 -38.68 -35.00 11.05
C THR A 256 -39.49 -34.28 12.11
N ASP A 257 -40.77 -34.62 12.21
CA ASP A 257 -41.62 -34.20 13.32
C ASP A 257 -41.28 -35.00 14.58
N THR A 258 -40.98 -34.29 15.67
CA THR A 258 -40.60 -34.88 16.97
C THR A 258 -41.49 -34.33 18.08
N ASP A 259 -41.51 -34.98 19.24
CA ASP A 259 -42.27 -34.51 20.42
C ASP A 259 -41.88 -33.09 20.88
N LEU A 260 -40.70 -32.61 20.46
CA LEU A 260 -40.13 -31.30 20.80
C LEU A 260 -40.31 -30.25 19.68
N GLY A 261 -40.92 -30.64 18.54
CA GLY A 261 -41.09 -29.80 17.35
C GLY A 261 -40.44 -30.39 16.09
N LEU A 262 -40.42 -29.62 15.02
CA LEU A 262 -39.80 -30.02 13.74
C LEU A 262 -38.27 -29.94 13.85
N ASN A 263 -37.58 -31.07 13.66
CA ASN A 263 -36.14 -31.10 13.45
C ASN A 263 -35.85 -31.03 11.94
N PHE A 264 -34.94 -30.12 11.54
CA PHE A 264 -34.50 -29.94 10.17
C PHE A 264 -32.98 -30.03 10.11
N ILE A 265 -32.48 -30.94 9.28
CA ILE A 265 -31.07 -31.20 9.06
C ILE A 265 -30.78 -31.02 7.57
N VAL A 266 -29.73 -30.29 7.25
CA VAL A 266 -29.17 -30.17 5.90
C VAL A 266 -27.78 -30.76 5.90
N THR A 267 -27.44 -31.56 4.89
CA THR A 267 -26.13 -32.18 4.73
C THR A 267 -25.67 -32.11 3.28
N LYS A 268 -24.34 -32.15 3.06
CA LYS A 268 -23.71 -32.11 1.74
C LYS A 268 -24.24 -30.95 0.87
N ALA A 269 -24.58 -29.84 1.50
CA ALA A 269 -25.06 -28.70 0.74
C ALA A 269 -23.89 -28.03 0.02
N GLU A 270 -24.07 -27.82 -1.28
CA GLU A 270 -23.13 -27.18 -2.18
C GLU A 270 -23.78 -25.94 -2.77
N LEU A 271 -23.03 -24.85 -2.82
CA LEU A 271 -23.43 -23.60 -3.48
C LEU A 271 -22.26 -23.10 -4.31
N ALA A 272 -22.44 -23.02 -5.63
CA ALA A 272 -21.49 -22.37 -6.52
C ALA A 272 -22.17 -21.17 -7.20
N LEU A 273 -21.54 -20.01 -7.11
CA LEU A 273 -21.96 -18.81 -7.82
C LEU A 273 -20.97 -18.53 -8.95
N HIS A 274 -21.51 -18.33 -10.15
CA HIS A 274 -20.73 -18.09 -11.36
C HIS A 274 -21.00 -16.69 -11.92
N ASP A 275 -19.92 -16.03 -12.33
CA ASP A 275 -19.92 -14.72 -13.00
C ASP A 275 -20.72 -13.67 -12.23
N VAL A 276 -20.54 -13.63 -10.90
CA VAL A 276 -21.25 -12.67 -10.05
C VAL A 276 -20.67 -11.28 -10.26
N GLN A 277 -21.53 -10.33 -10.63
CA GLN A 277 -21.15 -8.93 -10.78
C GLN A 277 -22.05 -8.04 -9.94
N VAL A 278 -21.43 -7.16 -9.16
CA VAL A 278 -22.11 -6.09 -8.42
C VAL A 278 -21.84 -4.78 -9.14
N LEU A 279 -22.90 -4.19 -9.68
CA LEU A 279 -22.85 -2.96 -10.46
C LEU A 279 -23.57 -1.84 -9.71
N GLU A 280 -23.02 -0.63 -9.75
CA GLU A 280 -23.74 0.58 -9.31
C GLU A 280 -24.84 0.92 -10.32
N LYS A 281 -26.12 0.93 -9.91
CA LYS A 281 -27.26 1.12 -10.83
C LYS A 281 -27.22 2.45 -11.59
N ALA A 282 -26.79 3.52 -10.93
CA ALA A 282 -26.78 4.87 -11.50
C ALA A 282 -25.77 5.04 -12.64
N THR A 283 -24.62 4.35 -12.57
CA THR A 283 -23.48 4.53 -13.49
C THR A 283 -23.16 3.29 -14.32
N ALA A 284 -23.78 2.15 -14.00
CA ALA A 284 -23.46 0.81 -14.52
C ALA A 284 -21.98 0.42 -14.34
N LYS A 285 -21.24 1.03 -13.41
CA LYS A 285 -19.85 0.70 -13.13
C LYS A 285 -19.75 -0.59 -12.30
N PRO A 286 -18.85 -1.53 -12.66
CA PRO A 286 -18.59 -2.70 -11.84
C PRO A 286 -17.83 -2.32 -10.56
N LEU A 287 -18.33 -2.81 -9.43
CA LEU A 287 -17.74 -2.63 -8.10
C LEU A 287 -17.07 -3.91 -7.60
N ILE A 288 -17.67 -5.05 -7.92
CA ILE A 288 -17.17 -6.39 -7.59
C ILE A 288 -17.43 -7.28 -8.81
N ASN A 289 -16.39 -7.96 -9.27
CA ASN A 289 -16.48 -9.04 -10.23
C ASN A 289 -15.95 -10.30 -9.54
N LEU A 290 -16.79 -11.32 -9.44
CA LEU A 290 -16.54 -12.56 -8.71
C LEU A 290 -16.85 -13.73 -9.65
N PRO A 291 -15.87 -14.18 -10.44
CA PRO A 291 -16.08 -15.23 -11.45
C PRO A 291 -16.56 -16.54 -10.85
N ILE A 292 -15.95 -16.97 -9.74
CA ILE A 292 -16.31 -18.21 -9.05
C ILE A 292 -16.27 -17.95 -7.54
N PHE A 293 -17.38 -18.26 -6.89
CA PHE A 293 -17.48 -18.50 -5.46
C PHE A 293 -18.06 -19.89 -5.26
N ALA A 294 -17.44 -20.71 -4.42
CA ALA A 294 -17.97 -22.03 -4.12
C ALA A 294 -17.95 -22.31 -2.61
N LEU A 295 -18.98 -23.02 -2.17
CA LEU A 295 -19.16 -23.51 -0.82
C LEU A 295 -19.50 -25.00 -0.93
N HIS A 296 -18.71 -25.84 -0.25
CA HIS A 296 -18.93 -27.29 -0.24
C HIS A 296 -19.09 -27.81 1.18
N ASP A 297 -19.83 -28.92 1.30
CA ASP A 297 -20.11 -29.63 2.55
C ASP A 297 -20.70 -28.72 3.64
N LEU A 298 -21.73 -27.95 3.29
CA LEU A 298 -22.54 -27.25 4.29
C LEU A 298 -23.42 -28.25 5.03
N GLU A 299 -23.33 -28.22 6.36
CA GLU A 299 -24.18 -28.97 7.26
C GLU A 299 -24.84 -28.02 8.27
N ILE A 300 -26.16 -28.16 8.41
CA ILE A 300 -26.96 -27.39 9.37
C ILE A 300 -27.78 -28.39 10.16
N ASP A 301 -27.65 -28.37 11.48
CA ASP A 301 -28.48 -29.16 12.40
C ASP A 301 -29.18 -28.18 13.35
N LEU A 302 -30.48 -27.94 13.12
CA LEU A 302 -31.25 -26.98 13.92
C LEU A 302 -31.40 -27.43 15.37
N GLU A 303 -31.53 -28.73 15.62
CA GLU A 303 -31.69 -29.27 16.98
C GLU A 303 -30.38 -29.12 17.77
N LYS A 304 -29.25 -29.49 17.17
CA LYS A 304 -27.92 -29.36 17.78
C LYS A 304 -27.37 -27.93 17.75
N HIS A 305 -27.99 -27.02 17.00
CA HIS A 305 -27.47 -25.68 16.75
C HIS A 305 -26.05 -25.71 16.16
N HIS A 306 -25.80 -26.62 15.22
CA HIS A 306 -24.48 -26.79 14.59
C HIS A 306 -24.51 -26.30 13.13
N LEU A 307 -23.52 -25.49 12.78
CA LEU A 307 -23.24 -25.04 11.42
C LEU A 307 -21.80 -25.44 11.06
N LEU A 308 -21.65 -26.38 10.13
CA LEU A 308 -20.35 -26.81 9.62
C LEU A 308 -20.25 -26.47 8.14
N ILE A 309 -19.10 -25.95 7.73
CA ILE A 309 -18.76 -25.69 6.33
C ILE A 309 -17.43 -26.39 6.03
N GLY A 310 -17.42 -27.32 5.08
CA GLY A 310 -16.19 -28.03 4.70
C GLY A 310 -15.19 -27.15 3.96
N SER A 311 -15.64 -26.39 2.97
CA SER A 311 -14.78 -25.42 2.30
C SER A 311 -15.52 -24.21 1.75
N VAL A 312 -14.84 -23.07 1.74
CA VAL A 312 -15.22 -21.84 1.04
C VAL A 312 -14.09 -21.44 0.10
N SER A 313 -14.37 -21.24 -1.18
CA SER A 313 -13.38 -20.78 -2.16
C SER A 313 -13.85 -19.57 -2.95
N VAL A 314 -12.92 -18.67 -3.21
CA VAL A 314 -13.09 -17.49 -4.07
C VAL A 314 -11.92 -17.43 -5.02
N ASP A 315 -12.19 -17.42 -6.32
CA ASP A 315 -11.14 -17.41 -7.35
C ASP A 315 -11.28 -16.19 -8.26
N ASN A 316 -10.17 -15.47 -8.44
CA ASN A 316 -10.05 -14.34 -9.37
C ASN A 316 -11.04 -13.18 -9.12
N ALA A 317 -11.38 -12.91 -7.85
CA ALA A 317 -12.21 -11.76 -7.51
C ALA A 317 -11.50 -10.43 -7.84
N ASP A 318 -12.22 -9.46 -8.41
CA ASP A 318 -11.75 -8.09 -8.68
C ASP A 318 -12.67 -7.09 -7.98
N ILE A 319 -12.11 -6.28 -7.10
CA ILE A 319 -12.83 -5.37 -6.22
C ILE A 319 -12.34 -3.94 -6.45
N GLN A 320 -13.28 -3.02 -6.59
CA GLN A 320 -13.03 -1.59 -6.82
C GLN A 320 -13.49 -0.76 -5.62
N ALA A 321 -12.54 -0.34 -4.78
CA ALA A 321 -12.82 0.45 -3.59
C ALA A 321 -12.29 1.88 -3.76
N ARG A 322 -13.03 2.86 -3.26
CA ARG A 322 -12.56 4.26 -3.22
C ARG A 322 -13.00 4.98 -1.95
N LEU A 323 -12.11 5.81 -1.44
CA LEU A 323 -12.40 6.78 -0.40
C LEU A 323 -12.82 8.08 -1.08
N THR A 324 -14.04 8.56 -0.82
CA THR A 324 -14.56 9.80 -1.41
C THR A 324 -13.82 11.03 -0.87
N PRO A 325 -13.97 12.23 -1.47
CA PRO A 325 -13.39 13.46 -0.94
C PRO A 325 -13.78 13.76 0.52
N GLU A 326 -14.93 13.25 0.98
CA GLU A 326 -15.43 13.37 2.36
C GLU A 326 -14.85 12.31 3.32
N GLY A 327 -14.02 11.39 2.84
CA GLY A 327 -13.43 10.32 3.66
C GLY A 327 -14.35 9.11 3.87
N VAL A 328 -15.37 8.92 3.04
CA VAL A 328 -16.33 7.81 3.14
C VAL A 328 -15.99 6.73 2.11
N ILE A 329 -16.12 5.44 2.47
CA ILE A 329 -15.94 4.35 1.51
C ILE A 329 -17.18 4.26 0.62
N ASN A 330 -16.99 4.18 -0.71
CA ASN A 330 -18.06 4.13 -1.71
C ASN A 330 -19.15 3.06 -1.47
N TYR A 331 -18.83 1.96 -0.79
CA TYR A 331 -19.80 0.91 -0.48
C TYR A 331 -20.82 1.31 0.59
N GLN A 332 -20.50 2.27 1.48
CA GLN A 332 -21.40 2.67 2.57
C GLN A 332 -22.67 3.36 2.06
N THR A 333 -22.59 4.06 0.93
CA THR A 333 -23.73 4.78 0.34
C THR A 333 -24.68 3.87 -0.43
N LEU A 334 -24.29 2.62 -0.70
CA LEU A 334 -25.06 1.67 -1.52
C LEU A 334 -26.18 0.97 -0.75
N PHE A 335 -26.12 1.00 0.58
CA PHE A 335 -27.12 0.42 1.46
C PHE A 335 -27.89 1.54 2.15
N PRO A 336 -29.24 1.46 2.25
CA PRO A 336 -30.00 2.43 3.01
C PRO A 336 -29.57 2.40 4.48
N THR A 337 -29.15 3.54 5.02
CA THR A 337 -29.09 3.74 6.47
C THR A 337 -30.52 3.74 6.97
N ASP A 338 -30.92 2.66 7.65
CA ASP A 338 -32.20 2.61 8.34
C ASP A 338 -32.28 3.79 9.30
N VAL A 339 -33.20 4.72 9.03
CA VAL A 339 -33.68 5.66 10.02
C VAL A 339 -34.34 4.79 11.07
N ALA A 340 -33.71 4.68 12.23
CA ALA A 340 -34.26 4.01 13.39
C ALA A 340 -35.66 4.59 13.67
N THR A 341 -36.69 3.89 13.20
CA THR A 341 -38.02 4.04 13.77
C THR A 341 -37.95 3.35 15.12
N ASN A 342 -37.91 4.17 16.15
CA ASN A 342 -38.07 3.77 17.55
C ASN A 342 -39.39 3.01 17.73
N ASN A 343 -39.39 1.73 17.38
CA ASN A 343 -40.28 0.75 17.98
C ASN A 343 -39.45 -0.03 18.98
N VAL A 344 -39.39 0.52 20.19
CA VAL A 344 -38.99 -0.21 21.39
C VAL A 344 -40.03 -1.31 21.57
N VAL A 345 -39.80 -2.46 20.93
CA VAL A 345 -40.45 -3.71 21.33
C VAL A 345 -39.79 -4.10 22.64
N THR A 346 -40.56 -4.01 23.71
CA THR A 346 -40.18 -4.49 25.04
C THR A 346 -39.69 -5.93 24.92
N PRO A 347 -38.51 -6.30 25.45
CA PRO A 347 -38.00 -7.66 25.31
C PRO A 347 -38.95 -8.61 26.06
N ILE A 348 -39.71 -9.38 25.31
CA ILE A 348 -40.42 -10.55 25.82
C ILE A 348 -39.32 -11.55 26.22
N ASP A 349 -39.34 -11.97 27.48
CA ASP A 349 -38.45 -12.89 28.18
C ASP A 349 -37.36 -13.57 27.33
N ALA A 350 -36.11 -13.22 27.62
CA ALA A 350 -34.92 -13.89 27.08
C ALA A 350 -34.86 -15.34 27.58
N VAL A 351 -35.52 -16.24 26.87
CA VAL A 351 -35.18 -17.65 26.88
C VAL A 351 -33.71 -17.72 26.44
N GLN A 352 -32.83 -18.22 27.32
CA GLN A 352 -31.43 -18.50 27.00
C GLN A 352 -31.36 -19.41 25.77
N LYS A 353 -31.15 -18.79 24.60
CA LYS A 353 -30.98 -19.51 23.33
C LYS A 353 -29.58 -20.12 23.35
N THR A 354 -29.50 -21.45 23.24
CA THR A 354 -28.23 -22.16 23.06
C THR A 354 -27.47 -21.55 21.89
N ALA A 355 -26.21 -21.15 22.13
CA ALA A 355 -25.38 -20.53 21.11
C ALA A 355 -25.04 -21.56 20.02
N TRP A 356 -25.04 -21.12 18.76
CA TRP A 356 -24.65 -21.96 17.63
C TRP A 356 -23.17 -22.33 17.70
N LEU A 357 -22.84 -23.59 17.45
CA LEU A 357 -21.47 -24.03 17.18
C LEU A 357 -21.19 -23.85 15.68
N ILE A 358 -20.28 -22.94 15.34
CA ILE A 358 -19.93 -22.63 13.96
C ILE A 358 -18.52 -23.12 13.70
N LYS A 359 -18.34 -23.91 12.63
CA LYS A 359 -17.03 -24.40 12.18
C LYS A 359 -16.87 -24.26 10.67
N VAL A 360 -15.74 -23.71 10.24
CA VAL A 360 -15.34 -23.67 8.83
C VAL A 360 -13.99 -24.36 8.70
N ASN A 361 -13.95 -25.53 8.04
CA ASN A 361 -12.73 -26.33 7.98
C ASN A 361 -11.66 -25.65 7.11
N ASN A 362 -12.04 -25.08 5.96
CA ASN A 362 -11.10 -24.38 5.07
C ASN A 362 -11.75 -23.16 4.42
N LEU A 363 -10.98 -22.08 4.28
CA LEU A 363 -11.30 -20.98 3.38
C LEU A 363 -10.07 -20.65 2.54
N ALA A 364 -10.27 -20.46 1.24
CA ALA A 364 -9.23 -20.04 0.31
C ALA A 364 -9.73 -18.93 -0.62
N ILE A 365 -9.00 -17.84 -0.67
CA ILE A 365 -9.12 -16.79 -1.68
C ILE A 365 -7.87 -16.88 -2.53
N ASN A 366 -8.02 -17.12 -3.84
CA ASN A 366 -6.90 -17.24 -4.76
C ASN A 366 -6.96 -16.14 -5.83
N ASN A 367 -5.82 -15.50 -6.07
CA ASN A 367 -5.61 -14.55 -7.14
C ASN A 367 -6.64 -13.40 -7.18
N ALA A 368 -7.07 -12.92 -6.00
CA ALA A 368 -7.95 -11.77 -5.93
C ALA A 368 -7.18 -10.46 -6.21
N ALA A 369 -7.89 -9.43 -6.62
CA ALA A 369 -7.38 -8.09 -6.88
C ALA A 369 -8.26 -7.06 -6.18
N LEU A 370 -7.63 -6.09 -5.53
CA LEU A 370 -8.29 -4.91 -4.98
C LEU A 370 -7.61 -3.67 -5.56
N ASN A 371 -8.37 -2.87 -6.30
CA ASN A 371 -7.93 -1.55 -6.73
C ASN A 371 -8.54 -0.53 -5.78
N PHE A 372 -7.68 0.13 -5.00
CA PHE A 372 -8.08 1.13 -4.03
C PHE A 372 -7.72 2.53 -4.51
N GLU A 373 -8.66 3.48 -4.48
CA GLU A 373 -8.43 4.88 -4.86
C GLU A 373 -8.74 5.82 -3.68
N ASP A 374 -7.75 6.59 -3.22
CA ASP A 374 -7.95 7.63 -2.21
C ASP A 374 -8.17 9.00 -2.86
N GLN A 375 -9.43 9.47 -2.86
CA GLN A 375 -9.84 10.77 -3.42
C GLN A 375 -9.86 11.89 -2.36
N THR A 376 -9.42 11.63 -1.12
CA THR A 376 -9.24 12.68 -0.10
C THR A 376 -8.01 13.55 -0.35
N LEU A 377 -7.14 13.10 -1.25
CA LEU A 377 -5.88 13.75 -1.61
C LEU A 377 -6.10 14.74 -2.77
N LYS A 378 -5.35 15.84 -2.78
CA LYS A 378 -5.38 16.82 -3.90
C LYS A 378 -5.10 16.16 -5.26
N LYS A 379 -4.19 15.18 -5.26
CA LYS A 379 -3.95 14.26 -6.37
C LYS A 379 -4.41 12.88 -5.90
N PRO A 380 -5.52 12.34 -6.44
CA PRO A 380 -6.00 11.02 -6.07
C PRO A 380 -4.89 9.97 -6.20
N LEU A 381 -4.80 9.08 -5.22
CA LEU A 381 -3.81 8.01 -5.21
C LEU A 381 -4.50 6.69 -5.50
N THR A 382 -4.01 5.95 -6.50
CA THR A 382 -4.47 4.59 -6.80
C THR A 382 -3.43 3.57 -6.32
N ILE A 383 -3.88 2.59 -5.55
CA ILE A 383 -3.08 1.48 -5.03
C ILE A 383 -3.67 0.19 -5.61
N ALA A 384 -2.86 -0.54 -6.39
CA ALA A 384 -3.26 -1.84 -6.92
C ALA A 384 -2.76 -2.94 -6.00
N ILE A 385 -3.66 -3.71 -5.39
CA ILE A 385 -3.33 -4.82 -4.49
C ILE A 385 -3.65 -6.11 -5.23
N LYS A 386 -2.64 -6.70 -5.87
CA LYS A 386 -2.76 -7.94 -6.66
C LYS A 386 -1.40 -8.65 -6.84
N PRO A 387 -1.35 -9.99 -6.83
CA PRO A 387 -2.43 -10.89 -6.44
C PRO A 387 -2.63 -10.90 -4.91
N ILE A 388 -3.85 -11.14 -4.47
CA ILE A 388 -4.22 -11.42 -3.08
C ILE A 388 -4.51 -12.92 -2.97
N ALA A 389 -3.79 -13.58 -2.07
CA ALA A 389 -4.06 -14.95 -1.66
C ALA A 389 -4.25 -14.98 -0.15
N PHE A 390 -5.39 -15.50 0.31
CA PHE A 390 -5.71 -15.62 1.73
C PHE A 390 -6.23 -17.01 2.04
N LYS A 391 -5.73 -17.62 3.12
CA LYS A 391 -6.14 -18.95 3.57
C LYS A 391 -6.30 -18.96 5.08
N PHE A 392 -7.35 -19.61 5.56
CA PHE A 392 -7.42 -20.08 6.94
C PHE A 392 -7.92 -21.52 7.00
N SER A 393 -7.64 -22.19 8.12
CA SER A 393 -8.16 -23.54 8.40
C SER A 393 -8.71 -23.64 9.82
N ASN A 394 -9.71 -24.51 10.01
CA ASN A 394 -10.33 -24.82 11.30
C ASN A 394 -10.86 -23.59 12.07
N LEU A 395 -11.50 -22.64 11.40
CA LEU A 395 -12.20 -21.56 12.09
C LEU A 395 -13.30 -22.17 12.96
N SER A 396 -13.35 -21.76 14.23
CA SER A 396 -14.40 -22.14 15.15
C SER A 396 -14.70 -21.00 16.13
N ASN A 397 -15.95 -20.90 16.55
CA ASN A 397 -16.36 -20.02 17.64
C ASN A 397 -16.26 -20.69 19.02
N GLN A 398 -15.57 -21.82 19.14
CA GLN A 398 -15.18 -22.37 20.44
C GLN A 398 -14.04 -21.55 21.05
N ALA A 399 -14.06 -21.43 22.38
CA ALA A 399 -13.01 -20.74 23.12
C ALA A 399 -11.62 -21.34 22.81
N ASP A 400 -10.64 -20.47 22.59
CA ASP A 400 -9.22 -20.80 22.36
C ASP A 400 -8.92 -21.69 21.13
N ALA A 401 -9.90 -21.90 20.24
CA ALA A 401 -9.72 -22.66 19.02
C ALA A 401 -8.72 -21.97 18.08
N GLN A 402 -7.59 -22.63 17.82
CA GLN A 402 -6.52 -22.13 16.96
C GLN A 402 -6.89 -22.27 15.49
N MET A 403 -6.71 -21.17 14.75
CA MET A 403 -6.97 -21.04 13.32
C MET A 403 -5.66 -20.64 12.62
N PRO A 404 -4.95 -21.56 11.95
CA PRO A 404 -3.83 -21.20 11.09
C PRO A 404 -4.28 -20.25 9.98
N VAL A 405 -3.53 -19.17 9.76
CA VAL A 405 -3.83 -18.12 8.77
C VAL A 405 -2.61 -17.80 7.90
N GLN A 406 -2.85 -17.54 6.63
CA GLN A 406 -1.84 -17.09 5.66
C GLN A 406 -2.43 -16.03 4.75
N LEU A 407 -1.73 -14.91 4.58
CA LEU A 407 -2.07 -13.83 3.66
C LEU A 407 -0.82 -13.50 2.83
N SER A 408 -0.99 -13.38 1.51
CA SER A 408 0.03 -12.87 0.60
C SER A 408 -0.62 -11.85 -0.32
N MET A 409 -0.03 -10.66 -0.41
CA MET A 409 -0.54 -9.56 -1.22
C MET A 409 0.62 -8.93 -2.00
N GLY A 410 0.44 -8.75 -3.31
CA GLY A 410 1.27 -7.84 -4.10
C GLY A 410 0.74 -6.40 -4.00
N ILE A 411 1.64 -5.42 -3.88
CA ILE A 411 1.31 -3.99 -3.85
C ILE A 411 1.97 -3.31 -5.05
N ASN A 412 1.15 -2.67 -5.87
CA ASN A 412 1.52 -2.03 -7.13
C ASN A 412 2.31 -2.98 -8.04
N GLN A 413 3.54 -2.65 -8.42
CA GLN A 413 4.34 -3.44 -9.37
C GLN A 413 5.40 -4.33 -8.72
N ALA A 414 5.93 -3.94 -7.55
CA ALA A 414 7.10 -4.59 -6.96
C ALA A 414 6.94 -4.99 -5.48
N GLY A 415 6.03 -4.35 -4.75
CA GLY A 415 5.85 -4.57 -3.32
C GLY A 415 5.17 -5.90 -3.02
N SER A 416 5.54 -6.52 -1.89
CA SER A 416 4.85 -7.70 -1.38
C SER A 416 4.71 -7.67 0.13
N ILE A 417 3.58 -8.16 0.62
CA ILE A 417 3.26 -8.32 2.04
C ILE A 417 2.85 -9.76 2.25
N THR A 418 3.54 -10.46 3.15
CA THR A 418 3.17 -11.81 3.58
C THR A 418 2.97 -11.84 5.09
N LEU A 419 1.85 -12.41 5.52
CA LEU A 419 1.52 -12.67 6.91
C LEU A 419 1.26 -14.17 7.07
N SER A 420 1.86 -14.81 8.07
CA SER A 420 1.61 -16.23 8.35
C SER A 420 1.68 -16.54 9.84
N GLY A 421 0.77 -17.38 10.34
CA GLY A 421 0.75 -17.71 11.76
C GLY A 421 -0.56 -18.34 12.20
N SER A 422 -0.97 -18.08 13.45
CA SER A 422 -2.24 -18.56 14.01
C SER A 422 -3.05 -17.43 14.61
N ALA A 423 -4.37 -17.59 14.58
CA ALA A 423 -5.34 -16.68 15.19
C ALA A 423 -6.37 -17.46 16.01
N THR A 424 -7.14 -16.76 16.84
CA THR A 424 -8.29 -17.29 17.58
C THR A 424 -9.45 -16.31 17.47
N LEU A 425 -10.68 -16.82 17.46
CA LEU A 425 -11.88 -15.98 17.32
C LEU A 425 -12.45 -15.56 18.69
N MET A 426 -12.31 -16.41 19.71
CA MET A 426 -12.80 -16.18 21.08
C MET A 426 -11.71 -16.50 22.11
N PRO A 427 -11.04 -15.50 22.71
CA PRO A 427 -11.07 -14.07 22.34
C PRO A 427 -10.39 -13.81 20.99
N LEU A 428 -10.62 -12.65 20.38
CA LEU A 428 -9.99 -12.31 19.10
C LEU A 428 -8.50 -11.98 19.29
N SER A 429 -7.62 -12.85 18.80
CA SER A 429 -6.16 -12.68 18.89
C SER A 429 -5.41 -13.31 17.71
N ALA A 430 -4.17 -12.90 17.45
CA ALA A 430 -3.33 -13.43 16.39
C ALA A 430 -1.83 -13.32 16.69
N ASN A 431 -1.06 -14.34 16.32
CA ASN A 431 0.40 -14.34 16.31
C ASN A 431 0.87 -14.57 14.88
N LEU A 432 1.46 -13.55 14.27
CA LEU A 432 1.75 -13.49 12.83
C LEU A 432 3.21 -13.17 12.59
N ALA A 433 3.90 -14.00 11.81
CA ALA A 433 5.12 -13.59 11.12
C ALA A 433 4.74 -12.59 10.02
N VAL A 434 5.40 -11.43 10.02
CA VAL A 434 5.21 -10.33 9.07
C VAL A 434 6.47 -10.23 8.20
N ASP A 435 6.30 -10.20 6.88
CA ASP A 435 7.37 -9.94 5.93
C ASP A 435 6.86 -9.00 4.83
N ILE A 436 7.38 -7.78 4.82
CA ILE A 436 7.13 -6.72 3.85
C ILE A 436 8.42 -6.53 3.06
N LYS A 437 8.34 -6.60 1.74
CA LYS A 437 9.49 -6.45 0.83
C LYS A 437 9.19 -5.46 -0.28
N LYS A 438 10.16 -4.59 -0.56
CA LYS A 438 10.17 -3.66 -1.70
C LYS A 438 8.91 -2.81 -1.80
N LEU A 439 8.39 -2.32 -0.67
CA LEU A 439 7.30 -1.35 -0.71
C LEU A 439 7.90 0.01 -1.11
N GLU A 440 7.77 0.35 -2.39
CA GLU A 440 8.40 1.54 -2.97
C GLU A 440 7.66 2.82 -2.51
N LEU A 441 8.36 3.69 -1.79
CA LEU A 441 7.80 4.90 -1.19
C LEU A 441 7.39 5.95 -2.24
N GLU A 442 7.96 5.91 -3.44
CA GLU A 442 7.57 6.80 -4.53
C GLU A 442 6.10 6.63 -4.95
N ASP A 443 5.54 5.43 -4.76
CA ASP A 443 4.13 5.16 -5.02
C ASP A 443 3.19 5.89 -4.05
N PHE A 444 3.71 6.43 -2.94
CA PHE A 444 2.93 7.08 -1.88
C PHE A 444 3.17 8.60 -1.80
N GLN A 445 3.72 9.21 -2.86
CA GLN A 445 4.07 10.64 -2.92
C GLN A 445 2.92 11.58 -2.49
N SER A 446 1.67 11.27 -2.86
CA SER A 446 0.51 12.10 -2.52
C SER A 446 0.27 12.22 -1.01
N TYR A 447 0.73 11.28 -0.19
CA TYR A 447 0.68 11.39 1.27
C TYR A 447 1.80 12.26 1.83
N VAL A 448 2.99 12.23 1.21
CA VAL A 448 4.14 13.07 1.59
C VAL A 448 3.83 14.56 1.35
N ASP A 449 3.16 14.87 0.23
CA ASP A 449 2.78 16.22 -0.20
C ASP A 449 1.90 16.99 0.80
N LYS A 450 1.26 16.29 1.74
CA LYS A 450 0.46 16.92 2.82
C LYS A 450 1.32 17.65 3.85
N TYR A 451 2.55 17.20 4.05
CA TYR A 451 3.38 17.63 5.18
C TYR A 451 4.67 18.32 4.73
N VAL A 452 5.25 17.90 3.60
CA VAL A 452 6.52 18.45 3.12
C VAL A 452 6.55 18.66 1.60
N HIS A 453 7.24 19.72 1.17
CA HIS A 453 7.56 20.03 -0.22
C HIS A 453 8.78 19.22 -0.71
N LEU A 454 8.68 17.89 -0.64
CA LEU A 454 9.76 16.97 -0.97
C LEU A 454 9.29 15.92 -1.98
N ASP A 455 10.04 15.71 -3.05
CA ASP A 455 9.85 14.59 -3.98
C ASP A 455 10.60 13.36 -3.44
N VAL A 456 9.92 12.23 -3.33
CA VAL A 456 10.48 10.90 -3.08
C VAL A 456 10.69 10.22 -4.42
N ILE A 457 11.95 10.04 -4.80
CA ILE A 457 12.35 9.55 -6.12
C ILE A 457 12.61 8.04 -6.11
N ASP A 458 13.12 7.50 -4.99
CA ASP A 458 13.36 6.08 -4.76
C ASP A 458 13.31 5.84 -3.24
N GLY A 459 13.04 4.61 -2.83
CA GLY A 459 13.01 4.19 -1.44
C GLY A 459 12.21 2.91 -1.26
N GLY A 460 12.89 1.78 -1.07
CA GLY A 460 12.25 0.50 -0.81
C GLY A 460 12.14 0.22 0.68
N LEU A 461 10.93 0.20 1.23
CA LEU A 461 10.69 -0.22 2.61
C LEU A 461 10.66 -1.76 2.70
N GLN A 462 11.35 -2.28 3.71
CA GLN A 462 11.24 -3.67 4.14
C GLN A 462 11.02 -3.76 5.65
N VAL A 463 10.24 -4.75 6.08
CA VAL A 463 9.98 -5.04 7.49
C VAL A 463 9.87 -6.54 7.64
N SER A 464 10.52 -7.12 8.63
CA SER A 464 10.42 -8.55 8.93
C SER A 464 10.35 -8.77 10.44
N GLY A 465 9.38 -9.54 10.94
CA GLY A 465 9.23 -9.74 12.37
C GLY A 465 8.06 -10.62 12.78
N GLN A 466 7.75 -10.61 14.07
CA GLN A 466 6.57 -11.23 14.66
C GLN A 466 5.67 -10.16 15.26
N LEU A 467 4.38 -10.22 14.90
CA LEU A 467 3.31 -9.39 15.40
C LEU A 467 2.39 -10.25 16.28
N SER A 468 2.20 -9.85 17.53
CA SER A 468 1.24 -10.45 18.47
C SER A 468 0.13 -9.44 18.74
N LEU A 469 -1.11 -9.85 18.49
CA LEU A 469 -2.32 -9.08 18.71
C LEU A 469 -3.20 -9.85 19.70
N ALA A 470 -3.65 -9.22 20.79
CA ALA A 470 -4.59 -9.84 21.72
C ALA A 470 -5.62 -8.82 22.23
N GLY A 471 -6.86 -9.29 22.46
CA GLY A 471 -7.93 -8.45 22.96
C GLY A 471 -8.37 -7.38 21.97
N LEU A 472 -8.43 -7.72 20.68
CA LEU A 472 -8.88 -6.81 19.60
C LEU A 472 -10.36 -6.38 19.74
N ASP A 473 -11.11 -7.09 20.57
CA ASP A 473 -12.48 -6.81 20.99
C ASP A 473 -12.59 -5.81 22.15
N LYS A 474 -11.47 -5.35 22.72
CA LYS A 474 -11.42 -4.42 23.86
C LYS A 474 -11.03 -3.01 23.42
N ASP A 475 -11.38 -2.00 24.24
CA ASP A 475 -11.02 -0.58 24.00
C ASP A 475 -9.52 -0.34 23.84
N LYS A 476 -8.68 -1.19 24.44
CA LYS A 476 -7.21 -1.11 24.38
C LYS A 476 -6.65 -2.48 24.00
N PRO A 477 -6.36 -2.73 22.73
CA PRO A 477 -5.74 -3.98 22.29
C PRO A 477 -4.28 -4.07 22.74
N ASP A 478 -3.84 -5.28 23.09
CA ASP A 478 -2.43 -5.60 23.32
C ASP A 478 -1.77 -5.88 21.97
N ILE A 479 -0.90 -4.97 21.54
CA ILE A 479 -0.21 -5.01 20.25
C ILE A 479 1.28 -5.01 20.53
N LYS A 480 1.93 -6.10 20.14
CA LYS A 480 3.38 -6.30 20.29
C LYS A 480 4.01 -6.64 18.96
N PHE A 481 5.15 -6.01 18.66
CA PHE A 481 5.91 -6.30 17.45
C PHE A 481 7.38 -6.47 17.78
N LYS A 482 8.00 -7.54 17.27
CA LYS A 482 9.43 -7.79 17.39
C LYS A 482 10.05 -8.12 16.05
N GLY A 483 11.08 -7.39 15.61
CA GLY A 483 11.70 -7.64 14.31
C GLY A 483 12.64 -6.53 13.84
N ASP A 484 12.85 -6.46 12.53
CA ASP A 484 13.72 -5.50 11.88
C ASP A 484 12.94 -4.66 10.86
N ALA A 485 13.40 -3.44 10.64
CA ALA A 485 12.88 -2.55 9.61
C ALA A 485 14.04 -1.96 8.81
N GLY A 486 13.86 -1.78 7.51
CA GLY A 486 14.87 -1.21 6.63
C GLY A 486 14.28 -0.35 5.54
N LEU A 487 15.06 0.63 5.08
CA LEU A 487 14.72 1.50 3.97
C LEU A 487 15.94 1.65 3.07
N ASP A 488 15.91 0.91 1.96
CA ASP A 488 16.99 0.89 0.97
C ASP A 488 16.80 2.00 -0.07
N ARG A 489 17.92 2.53 -0.58
CA ARG A 489 18.00 3.47 -1.71
C ARG A 489 17.11 4.71 -1.58
N LEU A 490 16.92 5.26 -0.37
CA LEU A 490 16.14 6.48 -0.25
C LEU A 490 16.83 7.61 -1.04
N LEU A 491 16.07 8.23 -1.94
CA LEU A 491 16.48 9.44 -2.65
C LEU A 491 15.37 10.48 -2.59
N THR A 492 15.62 11.59 -1.91
CA THR A 492 14.68 12.71 -1.84
C THR A 492 15.21 13.97 -2.48
N ARG A 493 14.29 14.79 -3.00
CA ARG A 493 14.61 16.06 -3.67
C ARG A 493 13.72 17.18 -3.16
N ASP A 494 14.37 18.27 -2.78
CA ASP A 494 13.70 19.53 -2.46
C ASP A 494 12.97 20.07 -3.70
N LYS A 495 11.66 20.33 -3.60
CA LYS A 495 10.84 20.85 -4.71
C LYS A 495 11.17 22.30 -5.07
N THR A 496 11.66 23.07 -4.12
CA THR A 496 12.05 24.48 -4.25
C THR A 496 13.42 24.60 -4.89
N LEU A 497 14.45 24.01 -4.27
CA LEU A 497 15.83 24.09 -4.73
C LEU A 497 16.14 23.12 -5.88
N ARG A 498 15.25 22.15 -6.15
CA ARG A 498 15.43 21.05 -7.13
C ARG A 498 16.77 20.35 -6.95
N LYS A 499 17.10 20.09 -5.69
CA LYS A 499 18.40 19.58 -5.26
C LYS A 499 18.17 18.38 -4.35
N ASP A 500 19.07 17.40 -4.44
CA ASP A 500 19.11 16.30 -3.47
C ASP A 500 19.16 16.87 -2.07
N PHE A 501 18.33 16.30 -1.20
CA PHE A 501 18.15 16.78 0.15
C PHE A 501 18.61 15.75 1.17
N ILE A 502 17.84 14.68 1.35
CA ILE A 502 18.19 13.53 2.21
C ILE A 502 18.24 12.28 1.34
N LYS A 503 19.34 11.52 1.42
CA LYS A 503 19.46 10.22 0.76
C LYS A 503 20.39 9.28 1.52
N TRP A 504 20.24 7.99 1.29
CA TRP A 504 21.15 6.96 1.79
C TRP A 504 21.06 5.70 0.93
N ALA A 505 22.10 4.86 0.99
CA ALA A 505 22.10 3.58 0.30
C ALA A 505 21.25 2.55 1.06
N ARG A 506 21.39 2.51 2.39
CA ARG A 506 20.63 1.61 3.27
C ARG A 506 20.45 2.22 4.65
N LEU A 507 19.24 2.17 5.16
CA LEU A 507 18.90 2.40 6.56
C LEU A 507 18.38 1.08 7.14
N THR A 508 18.88 0.67 8.31
CA THR A 508 18.38 -0.54 9.00
C THR A 508 18.23 -0.25 10.47
N LEU A 509 17.04 -0.51 11.01
CA LEU A 509 16.75 -0.50 12.43
C LEU A 509 16.58 -1.97 12.87
N SER A 510 17.42 -2.39 13.82
CA SER A 510 17.52 -3.80 14.22
C SER A 510 16.99 -4.05 15.62
N ASP A 511 16.44 -5.25 15.82
CA ASP A 511 15.84 -5.70 17.09
C ASP A 511 14.80 -4.72 17.65
N LEU A 512 13.88 -4.23 16.79
CA LEU A 512 12.73 -3.49 17.27
C LEU A 512 11.93 -4.39 18.21
N ASP A 513 11.53 -3.83 19.35
CA ASP A 513 10.61 -4.41 20.32
C ASP A 513 9.63 -3.31 20.74
N ILE A 514 8.42 -3.43 20.23
CA ILE A 514 7.33 -2.47 20.39
C ILE A 514 6.23 -3.15 21.20
N ASP A 515 5.85 -2.53 22.32
CA ASP A 515 4.66 -2.88 23.10
C ASP A 515 3.81 -1.62 23.26
N VAL A 516 2.71 -1.57 22.50
CA VAL A 516 1.82 -0.40 22.43
C VAL A 516 1.09 -0.20 23.76
N SER A 517 0.67 -1.29 24.41
CA SER A 517 -0.07 -1.23 25.68
C SER A 517 0.82 -0.78 26.84
N ALA A 518 2.07 -1.24 26.87
CA ALA A 518 3.08 -0.77 27.83
C ALA A 518 3.70 0.59 27.46
N GLN A 519 3.36 1.15 26.29
CA GLN A 519 3.97 2.34 25.70
C GLN A 519 5.51 2.26 25.66
N ARG A 520 6.03 1.07 25.32
CA ARG A 520 7.46 0.74 25.32
C ARG A 520 7.94 0.50 23.88
N TYR A 521 8.93 1.27 23.45
CA TYR A 521 9.45 1.23 22.08
C TYR A 521 10.98 1.16 22.12
N THR A 522 11.56 -0.01 21.87
CA THR A 522 13.01 -0.19 21.95
C THR A 522 13.60 -0.74 20.66
N ALA A 523 14.85 -0.42 20.37
CA ALA A 523 15.63 -0.99 19.27
C ALA A 523 17.12 -1.03 19.62
N THR A 524 17.87 -2.00 19.10
CA THR A 524 19.30 -2.13 19.41
C THR A 524 20.14 -1.18 18.57
N THR A 525 19.98 -1.18 17.24
CA THR A 525 20.87 -0.40 16.37
C THR A 525 20.15 0.20 15.18
N LEU A 526 20.42 1.49 14.93
CA LEU A 526 20.09 2.18 13.68
C LEU A 526 21.37 2.34 12.86
N SER A 527 21.53 1.53 11.81
CA SER A 527 22.65 1.60 10.89
C SER A 527 22.27 2.39 9.64
N ILE A 528 23.10 3.36 9.28
CA ILE A 528 22.91 4.23 8.10
C ILE A 528 24.15 4.14 7.22
N ASP A 529 24.01 3.53 6.05
CA ASP A 529 25.06 3.39 5.03
C ASP A 529 24.94 4.50 3.99
N LYS A 530 26.05 5.20 3.78
CA LYS A 530 26.18 6.34 2.87
C LYS A 530 25.10 7.41 3.06
N PRO A 531 24.81 7.85 4.30
CA PRO A 531 23.89 8.97 4.48
C PRO A 531 24.44 10.21 3.82
N TYR A 532 23.54 10.97 3.21
CA TYR A 532 23.82 12.29 2.68
C TYR A 532 22.72 13.24 3.13
N VAL A 533 23.15 14.42 3.60
CA VAL A 533 22.26 15.53 3.92
C VAL A 533 22.81 16.83 3.35
N ARG A 534 21.93 17.62 2.72
CA ARG A 534 22.24 18.98 2.30
C ARG A 534 21.71 19.99 3.30
N VAL A 535 22.60 20.79 3.86
CA VAL A 535 22.27 21.88 4.78
C VAL A 535 22.62 23.19 4.10
N THR A 536 21.66 24.10 3.98
CA THR A 536 21.87 25.42 3.41
C THR A 536 21.30 26.47 4.33
N ILE A 537 22.14 27.42 4.74
CA ILE A 537 21.73 28.66 5.39
C ILE A 537 21.46 29.67 4.28
N ASN A 538 20.22 30.15 4.22
CA ASN A 538 19.76 31.10 3.23
C ASN A 538 20.26 32.52 3.54
N LYS A 539 20.12 33.44 2.57
CA LYS A 539 20.51 34.86 2.75
C LYS A 539 19.82 35.56 3.91
N ASP A 540 18.60 35.14 4.24
CA ASP A 540 17.80 35.63 5.37
C ASP A 540 18.10 34.89 6.69
N LYS A 541 19.11 34.01 6.70
CA LYS A 541 19.53 33.16 7.82
C LYS A 541 18.56 32.05 8.20
N THR A 542 17.50 31.82 7.41
CA THR A 542 16.69 30.61 7.51
C THR A 542 17.45 29.40 6.97
N THR A 543 16.91 28.19 7.13
CA THR A 543 17.53 26.98 6.60
C THR A 543 16.65 26.34 5.54
N ASN A 544 17.23 25.59 4.62
CA ASN A 544 16.44 24.80 3.66
C ASN A 544 15.48 23.79 4.32
N PHE A 545 15.70 23.40 5.58
CA PHE A 545 14.76 22.57 6.35
C PHE A 545 13.45 23.29 6.68
N SER A 546 13.48 24.60 6.93
CA SER A 546 12.25 25.36 7.15
C SER A 546 11.44 25.56 5.87
N ASP A 547 12.11 25.53 4.72
CA ASP A 547 11.48 25.77 3.40
C ASP A 547 10.67 24.55 2.92
N ILE A 548 11.03 23.34 3.37
CA ILE A 548 10.34 22.11 2.98
C ILE A 548 9.09 21.82 3.80
N VAL A 549 8.92 22.38 5.00
CA VAL A 549 7.74 22.07 5.84
C VAL A 549 6.52 22.86 5.35
N VAL A 550 5.40 22.17 5.11
CA VAL A 550 4.14 22.83 4.79
C VAL A 550 3.61 23.50 6.06
N GLN A 551 3.78 24.82 6.16
CA GLN A 551 3.18 25.59 7.25
C GLN A 551 1.65 25.64 7.08
N ASN A 552 0.95 24.76 7.81
CA ASN A 552 -0.49 24.89 7.98
C ASN A 552 -0.79 26.14 8.80
N LYS A 553 -1.15 27.24 8.13
CA LYS A 553 -1.64 28.50 8.75
C LYS A 553 -2.97 28.36 9.51
N SER A 554 -3.42 27.14 9.80
CA SER A 554 -4.67 26.84 10.52
C SER A 554 -4.47 26.46 11.98
N ASN A 555 -3.38 26.91 12.61
CA ASN A 555 -3.33 27.02 14.07
C ASN A 555 -3.33 28.50 14.43
N SER A 556 -4.51 29.07 14.61
CA SER A 556 -4.67 30.14 15.60
C SER A 556 -4.02 29.66 16.89
N PRO A 557 -3.20 30.48 17.58
CA PRO A 557 -2.68 30.08 18.87
C PRO A 557 -3.87 29.76 19.76
N MET A 558 -4.00 28.47 20.13
CA MET A 558 -4.93 28.11 21.20
C MET A 558 -4.52 28.96 22.41
N PRO A 559 -5.48 29.60 23.11
CA PRO A 559 -5.15 30.29 24.34
C PRO A 559 -4.48 29.26 25.26
N VAL A 560 -3.24 29.55 25.64
CA VAL A 560 -2.57 28.87 26.74
C VAL A 560 -3.38 29.24 27.97
N ASN A 561 -4.37 28.41 28.31
CA ASN A 561 -4.97 28.43 29.63
C ASN A 561 -3.89 27.90 30.58
N THR A 562 -3.23 28.83 31.25
CA THR A 562 -2.17 28.61 32.24
C THR A 562 -2.70 28.05 33.57
N GLU A 563 -3.74 27.23 33.54
CA GLU A 563 -4.30 26.57 34.73
C GLU A 563 -5.31 25.50 34.32
N SER A 564 -4.83 24.29 34.04
CA SER A 564 -5.61 23.06 34.26
C SER A 564 -4.68 21.84 34.27
N THR A 565 -4.40 21.37 35.48
CA THR A 565 -3.96 20.03 35.87
C THR A 565 -2.88 19.34 35.03
N ALA A 566 -1.70 19.25 35.65
CA ALA A 566 -0.85 18.06 35.60
C ALA A 566 -1.65 16.82 36.04
N GLN A 567 -2.55 16.34 35.19
CA GLN A 567 -2.94 14.93 35.20
C GLN A 567 -1.77 14.20 34.56
N SER A 568 -0.97 13.55 35.41
CA SER A 568 0.10 12.67 34.99
C SER A 568 -0.40 11.78 33.86
N LEU A 569 0.31 11.78 32.72
CA LEU A 569 0.23 10.67 31.78
C LEU A 569 0.39 9.40 32.60
N ALA A 570 -0.67 8.59 32.67
CA ALA A 570 -0.78 7.47 33.59
C ALA A 570 0.25 6.34 33.32
N ASN A 571 1.11 6.51 32.32
CA ASN A 571 2.48 5.98 32.21
C ASN A 571 3.20 6.89 31.18
N PRO A 572 4.43 7.37 31.42
CA PRO A 572 5.20 8.08 30.39
C PRO A 572 5.67 7.09 29.31
N VAL A 573 5.64 7.53 28.04
CA VAL A 573 6.13 6.73 26.91
C VAL A 573 7.61 6.41 27.13
N TYR A 574 7.95 5.11 27.14
CA TYR A 574 9.33 4.64 27.22
C TYR A 574 9.88 4.39 25.82
N PHE A 575 10.98 5.05 25.45
CA PHE A 575 11.74 4.69 24.26
C PHE A 575 13.23 4.47 24.58
N LYS A 576 13.87 3.59 23.79
CA LYS A 576 15.31 3.34 23.88
C LYS A 576 15.89 2.94 22.51
N LEU A 577 17.00 3.55 22.13
CA LEU A 577 17.81 3.14 20.98
C LEU A 577 19.27 3.04 21.44
N ASP A 578 19.81 1.82 21.47
CA ASP A 578 21.13 1.61 22.09
C ASP A 578 22.24 2.30 21.29
N LYS A 579 22.19 2.22 19.96
CA LYS A 579 23.21 2.81 19.08
C LYS A 579 22.66 3.30 17.74
N ILE A 580 23.20 4.41 17.25
CA ILE A 580 23.19 4.85 15.85
C ILE A 580 24.60 4.63 15.30
N GLN A 581 24.71 4.02 14.12
CA GLN A 581 25.96 3.82 13.39
C GLN A 581 25.85 4.47 12.01
N VAL A 582 26.85 5.27 11.66
CA VAL A 582 27.01 5.90 10.36
C VAL A 582 28.24 5.29 9.70
N THR A 583 28.12 4.96 8.42
CA THR A 583 29.22 4.47 7.58
C THR A 583 29.23 5.23 6.25
N ASP A 584 30.41 5.67 5.85
CA ASP A 584 30.68 6.42 4.61
C ASP A 584 29.73 7.61 4.37
N GLY A 585 29.40 8.34 5.45
CA GLY A 585 28.50 9.47 5.39
C GLY A 585 29.10 10.70 4.70
N SER A 586 28.24 11.52 4.11
CA SER A 586 28.61 12.77 3.46
C SER A 586 27.62 13.90 3.75
N SER A 587 28.06 15.14 3.61
CA SER A 587 27.18 16.30 3.71
C SER A 587 27.68 17.45 2.89
N ASP A 588 26.73 18.15 2.26
CA ASP A 588 26.97 19.44 1.62
C ASP A 588 26.44 20.53 2.55
N PHE A 589 27.36 21.33 3.09
CA PHE A 589 27.01 22.53 3.85
C PHE A 589 27.22 23.77 2.97
N SER A 590 26.27 24.70 3.02
CA SER A 590 26.41 26.00 2.37
C SER A 590 25.86 27.11 3.24
N ASP A 591 26.61 28.19 3.39
CA ASP A 591 26.16 29.40 4.07
C ASP A 591 26.14 30.55 3.06
N LEU A 592 24.93 30.86 2.60
CA LEU A 592 24.67 31.92 1.63
C LEU A 592 24.40 33.27 2.31
N SER A 593 24.43 33.33 3.66
CA SER A 593 24.18 34.56 4.42
C SER A 593 25.39 35.49 4.51
N LEU A 594 26.57 34.99 4.14
CA LEU A 594 27.83 35.73 4.13
C LEU A 594 28.00 36.58 2.87
N ILE A 595 28.88 37.60 2.94
CA ILE A 595 29.25 38.43 1.78
C ILE A 595 29.81 37.60 0.61
N LEU A 596 30.65 36.61 0.93
CA LEU A 596 31.10 35.60 -0.01
C LEU A 596 30.41 34.29 0.37
N PRO A 597 29.72 33.59 -0.55
CA PRO A 597 29.10 32.31 -0.23
C PRO A 597 30.14 31.32 0.27
N PHE A 598 29.85 30.65 1.38
CA PHE A 598 30.67 29.55 1.89
C PHE A 598 30.02 28.22 1.49
N ALA A 599 30.84 27.27 1.04
CA ALA A 599 30.40 25.92 0.75
C ALA A 599 31.49 24.95 1.21
N ALA A 600 31.09 23.91 1.95
CA ALA A 600 31.96 22.88 2.46
C ALA A 600 31.35 21.50 2.26
N GLU A 601 32.20 20.54 1.93
CA GLU A 601 31.83 19.13 1.86
C GLU A 601 32.49 18.38 3.03
N ILE A 602 31.70 17.54 3.68
CA ILE A 602 32.19 16.52 4.61
C ILE A 602 32.05 15.17 3.91
N LYS A 603 33.12 14.38 3.90
CA LYS A 603 33.14 13.03 3.34
C LYS A 603 33.71 12.02 4.33
N ASN A 604 33.42 10.75 4.07
CA ASN A 604 33.87 9.61 4.86
C ASN A 604 33.55 9.77 6.34
N LEU A 605 32.34 10.24 6.65
CA LEU A 605 31.86 10.34 8.01
C LEU A 605 31.59 8.94 8.55
N GLU A 606 32.31 8.57 9.60
CA GLU A 606 32.26 7.28 10.27
C GLU A 606 31.97 7.47 11.76
N GLY A 607 31.31 6.50 12.38
CA GLY A 607 31.07 6.46 13.83
C GLY A 607 29.60 6.49 14.18
N GLY A 608 29.21 7.24 15.21
CA GLY A 608 27.81 7.37 15.58
C GLY A 608 27.59 7.81 17.02
N ALA A 609 26.45 7.42 17.57
CA ALA A 609 26.06 7.80 18.92
C ALA A 609 25.38 6.63 19.65
N SER A 610 25.40 6.62 20.97
CA SER A 610 24.78 5.56 21.78
C SER A 610 24.14 6.12 23.05
N GLY A 611 23.11 5.46 23.57
CA GLY A 611 22.46 5.84 24.83
C GLY A 611 21.23 6.74 24.66
N PHE A 612 20.51 6.63 23.54
CA PHE A 612 19.25 7.33 23.35
C PHE A 612 18.16 6.66 24.19
N SER A 613 17.52 7.41 25.08
CA SER A 613 16.41 6.89 25.89
C SER A 613 15.51 8.02 26.39
N SER A 614 14.26 7.70 26.71
CA SER A 614 13.34 8.59 27.43
C SER A 614 13.64 8.73 28.93
N GLU A 615 14.58 7.96 29.48
CA GLU A 615 14.96 8.04 30.89
C GLU A 615 15.57 9.41 31.22
N GLN A 616 15.16 10.02 32.34
CA GLN A 616 15.63 11.36 32.73
C GLN A 616 17.15 11.46 32.92
N THR A 617 17.79 10.34 33.27
CA THR A 617 19.24 10.23 33.47
C THR A 617 19.98 9.73 32.23
N SER A 618 19.31 9.65 31.07
CA SER A 618 19.94 9.17 29.84
C SER A 618 21.06 10.11 29.38
N THR A 619 22.18 9.51 28.99
CA THR A 619 23.34 10.22 28.44
C THR A 619 23.67 9.64 27.07
N ILE A 620 23.56 10.47 26.04
CA ILE A 620 23.94 10.15 24.67
C ILE A 620 25.44 10.40 24.53
N LYS A 621 26.21 9.36 24.20
CA LYS A 621 27.63 9.45 23.85
C LYS A 621 27.78 9.50 22.34
N LEU A 622 28.51 10.48 21.83
CA LEU A 622 28.74 10.75 20.41
C LEU A 622 30.23 10.56 20.09
N ALA A 623 30.53 9.87 19.00
CA ALA A 623 31.87 9.77 18.44
C ALA A 623 31.77 9.68 16.92
N LEU A 624 32.16 10.74 16.22
CA LEU A 624 32.21 10.80 14.76
C LEU A 624 33.60 11.23 14.30
N ALA A 625 34.05 10.66 13.19
CA ALA A 625 35.27 11.04 12.49
C ALA A 625 34.97 11.19 11.00
N GLY A 626 35.60 12.15 10.33
CA GLY A 626 35.46 12.33 8.89
C GLY A 626 36.49 13.31 8.36
N ASN A 627 36.33 13.76 7.11
CA ASN A 627 37.22 14.73 6.49
C ASN A 627 36.42 15.91 5.94
N ALA A 628 36.82 17.12 6.30
CA ALA A 628 36.37 18.34 5.65
C ALA A 628 37.27 18.61 4.42
N TYR A 629 36.65 18.91 3.26
CA TYR A 629 37.34 19.17 1.99
C TYR A 629 38.37 18.09 1.59
N ASP A 630 38.09 16.82 1.91
CA ASP A 630 38.93 15.63 1.62
C ASP A 630 40.35 15.65 2.22
N LEU A 631 40.66 16.62 3.10
CA LEU A 631 42.03 16.87 3.57
C LEU A 631 42.17 17.17 5.07
N ALA A 632 41.13 17.73 5.69
CA ALA A 632 41.19 18.18 7.09
C ALA A 632 40.40 17.20 7.98
N PRO A 633 41.09 16.33 8.75
CA PRO A 633 40.40 15.41 9.65
C PRO A 633 39.58 16.18 10.68
N VAL A 634 38.32 15.77 10.83
CA VAL A 634 37.44 16.25 11.89
C VAL A 634 37.10 15.11 12.83
N ASN A 635 37.27 15.35 14.13
CA ASN A 635 36.88 14.42 15.19
C ASN A 635 35.89 15.11 16.12
N ILE A 636 34.70 14.54 16.25
CA ILE A 636 33.64 15.01 17.13
C ILE A 636 33.47 13.93 18.21
N LYS A 637 33.70 14.28 19.47
CA LYS A 637 33.46 13.41 20.60
C LYS A 637 32.69 14.17 21.66
N GLY A 638 31.72 13.53 22.29
CA GLY A 638 31.05 14.17 23.38
C GLY A 638 30.02 13.30 24.05
N GLU A 639 29.42 13.86 25.07
CA GLU A 639 28.28 13.30 25.75
C GLU A 639 27.26 14.38 26.05
N MET A 640 25.98 14.06 26.01
CA MET A 640 24.90 14.99 26.33
C MET A 640 23.80 14.26 27.10
N SER A 641 23.20 14.95 28.07
CA SER A 641 22.08 14.48 28.87
C SER A 641 20.86 15.36 28.55
N PRO A 642 20.04 14.99 27.55
CA PRO A 642 19.03 15.88 26.95
C PRO A 642 18.05 16.48 27.96
N TYR A 643 17.65 15.69 28.96
CA TYR A 643 16.67 16.10 29.98
C TYR A 643 17.28 16.95 31.09
N LEU A 644 18.59 16.83 31.34
CA LEU A 644 19.31 17.66 32.31
C LEU A 644 19.80 18.97 31.67
N GLY A 645 19.89 19.03 30.34
CA GLY A 645 20.48 20.14 29.60
C GLY A 645 22.02 20.15 29.62
N ASP A 646 22.63 19.19 30.31
CA ASP A 646 24.08 19.06 30.41
C ASP A 646 24.68 18.46 29.13
N PHE A 647 25.83 18.96 28.70
CA PHE A 647 26.59 18.36 27.61
C PHE A 647 28.06 18.70 27.69
N ASN A 648 28.92 17.79 27.25
CA ASN A 648 30.34 17.97 27.10
C ASN A 648 30.74 17.50 25.70
N VAL A 649 30.99 18.45 24.80
CA VAL A 649 31.29 18.19 23.40
C VAL A 649 32.65 18.78 23.04
N ALA A 650 33.49 17.96 22.43
CA ALA A 650 34.76 18.32 21.87
C ALA A 650 34.75 18.11 20.35
N ILE A 651 34.98 19.17 19.58
CA ILE A 651 35.13 19.14 18.14
C ILE A 651 36.55 19.56 17.81
N ASN A 652 37.29 18.72 17.10
CA ASN A 652 38.67 19.01 16.71
C ASN A 652 38.77 18.92 15.19
N PHE A 653 39.09 20.05 14.57
CA PHE A 653 39.54 20.10 13.17
C PHE A 653 41.05 20.19 13.18
N ASN A 654 41.71 19.32 12.43
CA ASN A 654 43.16 19.35 12.30
C ASN A 654 43.53 19.84 10.89
N ASP A 655 44.49 20.77 10.84
CA ASP A 655 45.12 21.24 9.60
C ASP A 655 44.15 21.77 8.53
N LEU A 656 43.07 22.43 8.94
CA LEU A 656 42.10 23.01 8.01
C LEU A 656 42.78 24.12 7.17
N PRO A 657 42.80 24.02 5.82
CA PRO A 657 43.39 25.06 4.98
C PRO A 657 42.64 26.37 5.13
N MET A 658 43.31 27.39 5.67
CA MET A 658 42.69 28.67 5.96
C MET A 658 42.16 29.43 4.73
N PRO A 659 42.74 29.31 3.52
CA PRO A 659 42.14 29.91 2.33
C PRO A 659 40.69 29.48 2.08
N LEU A 660 40.31 28.25 2.46
CA LEU A 660 38.95 27.72 2.31
C LEU A 660 37.93 28.35 3.27
N VAL A 661 38.38 28.91 4.40
CA VAL A 661 37.52 29.63 5.36
C VAL A 661 37.55 31.17 5.18
N SER A 662 38.18 31.65 4.11
CA SER A 662 38.21 33.08 3.74
C SER A 662 36.84 33.78 3.76
N PRO A 663 35.71 33.17 3.36
CA PRO A 663 34.40 33.81 3.47
C PRO A 663 34.06 34.37 4.86
N TYR A 664 34.37 33.62 5.92
CA TYR A 664 34.13 34.07 7.30
C TYR A 664 35.11 35.18 7.71
N MET A 665 36.38 35.11 7.29
CA MET A 665 37.36 36.17 7.51
C MET A 665 36.94 37.49 6.84
N VAL A 666 36.40 37.43 5.63
CA VAL A 666 35.87 38.61 4.94
C VAL A 666 34.67 39.19 5.70
N GLN A 667 33.76 38.35 6.20
CA GLN A 667 32.56 38.78 6.93
C GLN A 667 32.87 39.53 8.23
N PHE A 668 33.90 39.12 8.98
CA PHE A 668 34.19 39.71 10.29
C PHE A 668 35.41 40.65 10.30
N ALA A 669 36.41 40.37 9.47
CA ALA A 669 37.71 41.04 9.48
C ALA A 669 38.00 41.83 8.19
N GLY A 670 37.29 41.56 7.09
CA GLY A 670 37.43 42.31 5.83
C GLY A 670 38.69 41.95 5.01
N TYR A 671 39.29 40.78 5.22
CA TYR A 671 40.45 40.30 4.46
C TYR A 671 40.26 38.84 4.05
N ARG A 672 40.80 38.47 2.88
CA ARG A 672 41.00 37.06 2.49
C ARG A 672 42.20 36.47 3.22
N VAL A 673 42.34 35.15 3.17
CA VAL A 673 43.54 34.45 3.65
C VAL A 673 44.32 33.92 2.45
N GLU A 674 45.58 34.33 2.31
CA GLU A 674 46.48 33.83 1.26
C GLU A 674 47.04 32.45 1.64
N LYS A 675 47.41 32.29 2.92
CA LYS A 675 48.07 31.10 3.45
C LYS A 675 47.72 30.83 4.90
N GLY A 676 47.71 29.55 5.25
CA GLY A 676 47.74 29.09 6.64
C GLY A 676 47.03 27.75 6.80
N GLN A 677 47.39 27.03 7.86
CA GLN A 677 46.65 25.85 8.32
C GLN A 677 46.12 26.11 9.71
N MET A 678 44.86 25.76 9.97
CA MET A 678 44.23 25.95 11.26
C MET A 678 43.87 24.62 11.90
N THR A 679 44.39 24.40 13.09
CA THR A 679 43.84 23.42 14.03
C THR A 679 42.88 24.14 14.96
N LEU A 680 41.63 23.71 14.97
CA LEU A 680 40.55 24.29 15.75
C LEU A 680 40.04 23.24 16.75
N GLY A 681 40.35 23.46 18.03
CA GLY A 681 39.83 22.68 19.14
C GLY A 681 38.70 23.44 19.84
N LEU A 682 37.48 22.93 19.74
CA LEU A 682 36.31 23.45 20.41
C LEU A 682 35.95 22.50 21.54
N LYS A 683 35.99 22.94 22.79
CA LYS A 683 35.50 22.17 23.93
C LYS A 683 34.41 22.95 24.63
N TYR A 684 33.21 22.41 24.67
CA TYR A 684 32.04 23.06 25.24
C TYR A 684 31.44 22.14 26.29
N ASN A 685 31.44 22.59 27.53
CA ASN A 685 30.86 21.89 28.67
C ASN A 685 29.78 22.78 29.29
N VAL A 686 28.54 22.29 29.26
CA VAL A 686 27.43 22.82 30.04
C VAL A 686 27.13 21.84 31.16
N SER A 687 27.14 22.34 32.39
CA SER A 687 26.65 21.62 33.56
C SER A 687 25.79 22.53 34.41
N HIS A 688 24.60 22.08 34.80
CA HIS A 688 23.65 22.86 35.62
C HIS A 688 23.35 24.25 35.03
N HIS A 689 23.18 24.33 33.71
CA HIS A 689 22.94 25.58 32.96
C HIS A 689 24.12 26.56 32.95
N ASP A 690 25.30 26.20 33.47
CA ASP A 690 26.52 26.99 33.33
C ASP A 690 27.39 26.48 32.19
N LEU A 691 27.70 27.36 31.23
CA LEU A 691 28.60 27.08 30.11
C LEU A 691 30.05 27.39 30.51
N THR A 692 30.93 26.43 30.27
CA THR A 692 32.38 26.58 30.18
C THR A 692 32.82 26.08 28.81
N ALA A 693 33.37 26.97 27.99
CA ALA A 693 33.88 26.63 26.68
C ALA A 693 35.32 27.09 26.52
N THR A 694 36.12 26.31 25.82
CA THR A 694 37.50 26.63 25.45
C THR A 694 37.61 26.51 23.94
N ASN A 695 37.95 27.62 23.30
CA ASN A 695 38.21 27.68 21.86
C ASN A 695 39.71 27.83 21.66
N THR A 696 40.38 26.73 21.35
CA THR A 696 41.79 26.72 21.03
C THR A 696 41.96 26.79 19.52
N ILE A 697 42.57 27.86 19.05
CA ILE A 697 42.88 28.09 17.66
C ILE A 697 44.41 28.09 17.53
N LEU A 698 44.94 27.15 16.77
CA LEU A 698 46.34 27.12 16.39
C LEU A 698 46.42 27.33 14.89
N ILE A 699 47.01 28.44 14.46
CA ILE A 699 47.20 28.76 13.04
C ILE A 699 48.68 28.66 12.73
N ASN A 700 49.06 27.79 11.80
CA ASN A 700 50.42 27.62 11.33
C ASN A 700 50.64 28.47 10.06
N GLN A 701 51.73 29.23 10.02
CA GLN A 701 52.19 29.98 8.84
C GLN A 701 51.12 30.89 8.20
N PHE A 702 50.37 31.63 9.03
CA PHE A 702 49.26 32.47 8.58
C PHE A 702 49.69 33.68 7.73
N GLU A 703 49.10 33.91 6.57
CA GLU A 703 49.31 35.12 5.77
C GLU A 703 47.98 35.73 5.30
N LEU A 704 47.84 37.03 5.51
CA LEU A 704 46.69 37.81 5.04
C LEU A 704 46.79 38.04 3.53
N GLY A 705 45.69 37.80 2.84
CA GLY A 705 45.53 38.14 1.43
C GLY A 705 44.92 39.53 1.22
N ASP A 706 44.21 39.67 0.11
CA ASP A 706 43.60 40.93 -0.30
C ASP A 706 42.52 41.42 0.68
N LYS A 707 42.45 42.75 0.82
CA LYS A 707 41.38 43.42 1.56
C LYS A 707 40.09 43.40 0.73
N VAL A 708 38.97 43.10 1.38
CA VAL A 708 37.63 43.11 0.77
C VAL A 708 36.78 44.16 1.46
N GLU A 709 36.05 44.96 0.69
CA GLU A 709 35.14 45.96 1.25
C GLU A 709 34.00 45.28 2.02
N ASN A 710 33.89 45.61 3.32
CA ASN A 710 32.81 45.16 4.19
C ASN A 710 32.49 46.25 5.23
N PRO A 711 31.33 46.92 5.14
CA PRO A 711 30.95 48.00 6.06
C PRO A 711 30.69 47.54 7.50
N ASN A 712 30.47 46.23 7.71
CA ASN A 712 30.19 45.64 9.02
C ASN A 712 31.41 44.93 9.65
N ALA A 713 32.57 44.94 8.97
CA ALA A 713 33.80 44.36 9.52
C ALA A 713 34.37 45.19 10.66
N VAL A 714 35.01 44.53 11.63
CA VAL A 714 35.67 45.23 12.75
C VAL A 714 36.92 45.95 12.22
N SER A 715 37.02 47.26 12.48
CA SER A 715 38.20 48.06 12.10
C SER A 715 39.40 47.74 13.00
N LEU A 716 40.14 46.69 12.64
CA LEU A 716 41.33 46.23 13.37
C LEU A 716 42.58 46.31 12.47
N PRO A 717 43.76 46.70 13.01
CA PRO A 717 45.02 46.65 12.28
C PRO A 717 45.53 45.19 12.19
N LEU A 718 44.82 44.35 11.44
CA LEU A 718 45.02 42.89 11.38
C LEU A 718 46.45 42.50 10.98
N LYS A 719 47.08 43.23 10.05
CA LYS A 719 48.49 42.98 9.68
C LYS A 719 49.44 43.11 10.88
N LEU A 720 49.20 44.09 11.75
CA LEU A 720 49.99 44.28 12.98
C LEU A 720 49.66 43.21 14.02
N ALA A 721 48.37 42.88 14.20
CA ALA A 721 47.94 41.83 15.12
C ALA A 721 48.56 40.47 14.76
N VAL A 722 48.55 40.10 13.47
CA VAL A 722 49.19 38.88 12.96
C VAL A 722 50.69 38.89 13.20
N ALA A 723 51.37 40.01 12.96
CA ALA A 723 52.82 40.11 13.18
C ALA A 723 53.22 39.95 14.65
N LEU A 724 52.32 40.27 15.59
CA LEU A 724 52.58 40.20 17.04
C LEU A 724 52.13 38.89 17.67
N LEU A 725 51.12 38.24 17.09
CA LEU A 725 50.62 36.95 17.57
C LEU A 725 51.42 35.74 17.05
N LYS A 726 52.25 35.93 16.02
CA LYS A 726 53.14 34.89 15.50
C LYS A 726 54.33 34.68 16.43
N ASP A 727 54.61 33.43 16.79
CA ASP A 727 55.83 33.02 17.47
C ASP A 727 57.02 32.82 16.50
N ALA A 728 58.15 32.35 17.03
CA ALA A 728 59.38 32.13 16.27
C ALA A 728 59.25 31.03 15.19
N ASP A 729 58.28 30.12 15.32
CA ASP A 729 57.97 29.05 14.36
C ASP A 729 56.83 29.47 13.40
N GLY A 730 56.42 30.76 13.43
CA GLY A 730 55.35 31.30 12.61
C GLY A 730 53.95 30.85 13.00
N LYS A 731 53.76 30.31 14.21
CA LYS A 731 52.47 29.84 14.72
C LYS A 731 51.76 30.93 15.53
N ILE A 732 50.44 30.99 15.38
CA ILE A 732 49.56 31.84 16.16
C ILE A 732 48.71 30.92 17.03
N LYS A 733 48.89 31.00 18.34
CA LYS A 733 48.06 30.28 19.31
C LYS A 733 47.13 31.26 20.01
N ILE A 734 45.84 31.06 19.85
CA ILE A 734 44.79 31.84 20.50
C ILE A 734 43.95 30.88 21.31
N GLU A 735 43.74 31.21 22.58
CA GLU A 735 42.84 30.47 23.45
C GLU A 735 41.79 31.44 23.98
N VAL A 736 40.54 31.21 23.60
CA VAL A 736 39.41 32.06 24.03
C VAL A 736 38.51 31.22 24.93
N PRO A 737 38.71 31.28 26.26
CA PRO A 737 37.76 30.71 27.18
C PRO A 737 36.49 31.57 27.19
N ILE A 738 35.34 30.91 27.25
CA ILE A 738 34.02 31.52 27.40
C ILE A 738 33.39 30.87 28.61
N SER A 739 32.92 31.67 29.57
CA SER A 739 32.19 31.16 30.73
C SER A 739 30.98 32.03 31.02
N GLY A 740 29.86 31.43 31.42
CA GLY A 740 28.68 32.15 31.84
C GLY A 740 27.45 31.25 31.97
N SER A 741 26.44 31.73 32.69
CA SER A 741 25.15 31.06 32.80
C SER A 741 24.38 31.18 31.47
N LEU A 742 23.67 30.11 31.10
CA LEU A 742 22.75 30.10 29.97
C LEU A 742 21.46 30.90 30.26
N ASP A 743 21.13 31.13 31.54
CA ASP A 743 19.92 31.82 31.99
C ASP A 743 20.06 33.36 31.95
N ASP A 744 21.28 33.89 32.09
CA ASP A 744 21.62 35.31 31.90
C ASP A 744 22.85 35.42 30.99
N PRO A 745 22.68 35.46 29.65
CA PRO A 745 23.75 35.36 28.67
C PRO A 745 24.61 36.64 28.55
N LYS A 746 25.15 37.14 29.67
CA LYS A 746 26.20 38.17 29.72
C LYS A 746 27.58 37.51 29.62
N PHE A 747 27.84 36.85 28.50
CA PHE A 747 29.13 36.17 28.26
C PHE A 747 30.26 37.22 28.19
N SER A 748 31.20 37.17 29.13
CA SER A 748 32.27 38.15 29.24
C SER A 748 33.48 37.76 28.39
N VAL A 749 33.66 38.43 27.24
CA VAL A 749 34.86 38.30 26.39
C VAL A 749 35.90 39.41 26.68
N ASN A 750 35.47 40.47 27.37
CA ASN A 750 36.23 41.73 27.53
C ASN A 750 37.46 41.65 28.44
N ALA A 751 37.69 40.53 29.16
CA ALA A 751 38.77 40.41 30.14
C ALA A 751 40.09 39.84 29.60
N LEU A 752 40.12 39.24 28.39
CA LEU A 752 41.29 38.50 27.88
C LEU A 752 42.18 39.24 26.87
N ILE A 753 41.72 40.33 26.27
CA ILE A 753 42.43 40.97 25.15
C ILE A 753 43.51 41.97 25.61
N LYS A 754 43.41 42.50 26.83
CA LYS A 754 44.27 43.62 27.29
C LYS A 754 45.68 43.23 27.72
N ASP A 755 45.94 41.97 28.09
CA ASP A 755 47.21 41.58 28.72
C ASP A 755 48.23 40.92 27.75
N ALA A 756 47.84 40.64 26.51
CA ALA A 756 48.69 39.90 25.54
C ALA A 756 49.68 40.77 24.74
N PHE A 757 49.72 42.08 24.97
CA PHE A 757 50.58 43.00 24.24
C PHE A 757 51.62 43.62 25.18
N LEU A 758 52.81 43.02 25.23
CA LEU A 758 54.11 43.71 25.28
C LEU A 758 55.24 42.68 25.34
N ASN A 759 56.25 42.92 24.49
CA ASN A 759 57.50 42.18 24.28
C ASN A 759 57.45 40.99 23.32
N MET A 760 57.71 41.24 22.03
CA MET A 760 58.88 40.70 21.36
C MET A 760 59.10 41.38 20.00
N LEU A 761 60.36 41.72 19.72
CA LEU A 761 60.82 42.21 18.43
C LEU A 761 62.23 41.66 18.19
N SER A 762 62.43 40.88 17.12
CA SER A 762 63.63 40.93 16.27
C SER A 762 63.71 39.73 15.30
N LYS A 763 63.52 40.06 14.02
CA LYS A 763 64.18 39.60 12.77
C LYS A 763 64.79 38.18 12.69
N VAL A 764 64.38 37.46 11.65
CA VAL A 764 65.12 36.34 11.03
C VAL A 764 65.61 36.73 9.63
N ILE A 765 66.77 36.18 9.27
CA ILE A 765 67.61 36.45 8.08
C ILE A 765 67.55 35.26 7.10
N THR A 766 67.39 35.61 5.82
CA THR A 766 67.76 34.96 4.53
C THR A 766 67.73 33.42 4.32
N SER A 767 66.80 33.04 3.43
CA SER A 767 66.68 31.93 2.45
C SER A 767 67.83 30.90 2.27
N PRO A 768 67.53 29.57 2.30
CA PRO A 768 68.50 28.48 2.10
C PRO A 768 68.37 27.72 0.76
N PHE A 769 68.01 28.36 -0.36
CA PHE A 769 67.71 27.65 -1.62
C PHE A 769 68.89 27.01 -2.39
N ARG A 770 70.13 27.03 -1.86
CA ARG A 770 71.30 26.47 -2.59
C ARG A 770 71.85 25.14 -2.06
N ALA A 771 71.30 24.59 -0.97
CA ALA A 771 71.90 23.43 -0.31
C ALA A 771 71.24 22.05 -0.61
N LEU A 772 70.07 22.00 -1.25
CA LEU A 772 69.29 20.75 -1.40
C LEU A 772 69.56 19.98 -2.70
N ALA A 773 70.04 20.64 -3.76
CA ALA A 773 70.40 19.97 -5.01
C ALA A 773 71.57 18.97 -4.86
N ALA A 774 72.38 19.11 -3.81
CA ALA A 774 73.57 18.28 -3.57
C ALA A 774 73.30 16.96 -2.80
N LEU A 775 72.11 16.77 -2.23
CA LEU A 775 71.83 15.67 -1.29
C LEU A 775 71.07 14.47 -1.89
N VAL A 776 70.49 14.63 -3.10
CA VAL A 776 69.62 13.60 -3.73
C VAL A 776 70.15 13.10 -5.09
N GLY A 777 71.17 13.74 -5.67
CA GLY A 777 71.81 13.23 -6.89
C GLY A 777 70.92 13.21 -8.14
N SER A 778 69.93 14.11 -8.25
CA SER A 778 69.09 14.25 -9.44
C SER A 778 69.06 15.69 -9.95
N GLU A 779 69.32 15.91 -11.24
CA GLU A 779 69.22 17.21 -11.95
C GLU A 779 67.75 17.65 -12.23
N VAL A 780 66.77 17.02 -11.60
CA VAL A 780 65.34 17.21 -11.90
C VAL A 780 64.77 18.38 -11.09
N ASP A 781 64.17 19.35 -11.78
CA ASP A 781 63.44 20.45 -11.14
C ASP A 781 62.18 19.92 -10.43
N LEU A 782 62.16 20.08 -9.09
CA LEU A 782 61.10 19.66 -8.18
C LEU A 782 60.16 20.82 -7.79
N SER A 783 60.41 22.05 -8.28
CA SER A 783 59.59 23.23 -7.95
C SER A 783 58.25 23.28 -8.68
N ASN A 784 58.05 22.38 -9.65
CA ASN A 784 56.92 22.41 -10.56
C ASN A 784 56.38 20.99 -10.79
N ILE A 785 55.07 20.80 -10.54
CA ILE A 785 54.35 19.57 -10.93
C ILE A 785 53.42 19.90 -12.07
N SER A 786 53.77 19.43 -13.26
CA SER A 786 52.90 19.56 -14.42
C SER A 786 51.64 18.72 -14.24
N PHE A 787 50.54 19.10 -14.88
CA PHE A 787 49.37 18.22 -15.05
C PHE A 787 48.99 18.15 -16.52
N PRO A 788 48.41 17.04 -16.98
CA PRO A 788 47.71 17.04 -18.26
C PRO A 788 46.61 18.11 -18.24
N ALA A 789 46.46 18.84 -19.35
CA ALA A 789 45.46 19.89 -19.47
C ALA A 789 44.05 19.35 -19.16
N GLY A 790 43.27 20.10 -18.38
CA GLY A 790 41.92 19.72 -17.94
C GLY A 790 41.83 18.61 -16.88
N HIS A 791 42.94 18.01 -16.46
CA HIS A 791 42.95 16.91 -15.50
C HIS A 791 43.75 17.20 -14.22
N SER A 792 43.43 16.48 -13.15
CA SER A 792 44.07 16.56 -11.84
C SER A 792 44.77 15.27 -11.40
N TYR A 793 44.86 14.24 -12.25
CA TYR A 793 45.56 13.00 -11.90
C TYR A 793 47.09 13.14 -12.04
N LEU A 794 47.82 12.44 -11.19
CA LEU A 794 49.28 12.37 -11.24
C LEU A 794 49.73 11.26 -12.21
N THR A 795 50.57 11.60 -13.18
CA THR A 795 51.24 10.62 -14.04
C THR A 795 52.35 9.89 -13.29
N LYS A 796 52.77 8.71 -13.76
CA LYS A 796 53.91 7.99 -13.15
C LYS A 796 55.19 8.84 -13.05
N ALA A 797 55.43 9.73 -14.01
CA ALA A 797 56.57 10.64 -13.97
C ALA A 797 56.46 11.68 -12.84
N GLN A 798 55.26 12.23 -12.62
CA GLN A 798 54.99 13.17 -11.52
C GLN A 798 55.02 12.48 -10.16
N GLN A 799 54.53 11.24 -10.06
CA GLN A 799 54.65 10.41 -8.87
C GLN A 799 56.11 10.21 -8.47
N VAL A 800 56.99 9.84 -9.41
CA VAL A 800 58.44 9.70 -9.14
C VAL A 800 59.08 11.03 -8.67
N LYS A 801 58.67 12.17 -9.23
CA LYS A 801 59.10 13.49 -8.75
C LYS A 801 58.65 13.75 -7.31
N LEU A 802 57.39 13.45 -7.01
CA LEU A 802 56.81 13.62 -5.68
C LEU A 802 57.42 12.64 -4.66
N ASP A 803 57.77 11.42 -5.06
CA ASP A 803 58.48 10.45 -4.22
C ASP A 803 59.88 10.98 -3.84
N SER A 804 60.61 11.53 -4.82
CA SER A 804 61.91 12.17 -4.58
C SER A 804 61.78 13.39 -3.65
N LEU A 805 60.74 14.21 -3.86
CA LEU A 805 60.43 15.35 -3.00
C LEU A 805 60.05 14.90 -1.58
N ALA A 806 59.26 13.83 -1.44
CA ALA A 806 58.89 13.25 -0.17
C ALA A 806 60.12 12.70 0.57
N GLN A 807 61.05 12.05 -0.15
CA GLN A 807 62.33 11.62 0.44
C GLN A 807 63.17 12.80 0.94
N ALA A 808 63.24 13.89 0.17
CA ALA A 808 63.92 15.12 0.59
C ALA A 808 63.27 15.78 1.82
N LEU A 809 61.93 15.84 1.86
CA LEU A 809 61.16 16.37 2.99
C LEU A 809 61.28 15.48 4.23
N LYS A 810 61.41 14.15 4.09
CA LYS A 810 61.72 13.23 5.20
C LYS A 810 63.14 13.46 5.75
N ALA A 811 64.12 13.71 4.88
CA ALA A 811 65.51 13.96 5.27
C ALA A 811 65.74 15.35 5.92
N ARG A 812 64.78 16.28 5.75
CA ARG A 812 64.82 17.64 6.29
C ARG A 812 63.46 17.99 6.87
N SER A 813 63.24 17.63 8.13
CA SER A 813 61.99 17.85 8.86
C SER A 813 61.61 19.34 9.03
N SER A 814 62.57 20.26 8.88
CA SER A 814 62.37 21.71 9.03
C SER A 814 61.76 22.42 7.81
N LEU A 815 61.52 21.71 6.70
CA LEU A 815 60.98 22.27 5.47
C LEU A 815 59.48 22.02 5.34
N ASN A 816 58.72 23.02 4.93
CA ASN A 816 57.32 22.93 4.57
C ASN A 816 57.17 23.01 3.05
N LEU A 817 56.10 22.40 2.53
CA LEU A 817 55.73 22.45 1.12
C LEU A 817 54.50 23.32 0.95
N ASP A 818 54.65 24.41 0.20
CA ASP A 818 53.54 25.22 -0.26
C ASP A 818 53.10 24.73 -1.65
N ILE A 819 51.79 24.61 -1.84
CA ILE A 819 51.16 24.08 -3.05
C ILE A 819 50.19 25.14 -3.57
N LYS A 820 50.59 25.84 -4.64
CA LYS A 820 49.73 26.85 -5.30
C LYS A 820 49.06 26.25 -6.52
N GLY A 821 47.81 25.81 -6.33
CA GLY A 821 46.98 25.30 -7.42
C GLY A 821 46.80 26.33 -8.53
N ALA A 822 46.99 25.92 -9.77
CA ALA A 822 46.84 26.77 -10.94
C ALA A 822 45.94 26.11 -12.00
N ALA A 823 45.12 26.94 -12.65
CA ALA A 823 44.40 26.58 -13.86
C ALA A 823 44.60 27.66 -14.91
N PHE A 824 44.79 27.23 -16.16
CA PHE A 824 45.11 28.10 -17.28
C PHE A 824 43.92 28.15 -18.24
N ILE A 825 43.38 29.36 -18.45
CA ILE A 825 42.17 29.54 -19.26
C ILE A 825 42.38 28.97 -20.65
N ASP A 826 43.45 29.32 -21.35
CA ASP A 826 43.58 28.97 -22.78
C ASP A 826 43.78 27.46 -23.04
N GLN A 827 44.52 26.76 -22.15
CA GLN A 827 44.83 25.34 -22.36
C GLN A 827 43.88 24.40 -21.62
N ASP A 828 43.54 24.68 -20.36
CA ASP A 828 42.64 23.79 -19.60
C ASP A 828 41.22 23.87 -20.15
N TRP A 829 40.76 25.07 -20.53
CA TRP A 829 39.44 25.23 -21.14
C TRP A 829 39.29 24.43 -22.43
N LEU A 830 40.35 24.28 -23.23
CA LEU A 830 40.33 23.50 -24.47
C LEU A 830 39.87 22.05 -24.24
N ILE A 831 40.19 21.50 -23.07
CA ILE A 831 39.86 20.14 -22.66
C ILE A 831 38.55 20.10 -21.87
N VAL A 832 38.40 20.90 -20.80
CA VAL A 832 37.18 20.84 -19.95
C VAL A 832 35.92 21.43 -20.60
N ARG A 833 36.05 22.16 -21.72
CA ARG A 833 34.89 22.60 -22.51
C ARG A 833 34.11 21.44 -23.13
N GLU A 834 34.74 20.28 -23.32
CA GLU A 834 34.06 19.07 -23.78
C GLU A 834 33.08 18.57 -22.72
N ASP A 835 33.51 18.48 -21.46
CA ASP A 835 32.64 18.18 -20.33
C ASP A 835 31.53 19.23 -20.16
N ALA A 836 31.86 20.51 -20.39
CA ALA A 836 30.88 21.60 -20.35
C ALA A 836 29.83 21.46 -21.47
N LEU A 837 30.23 21.06 -22.67
CA LEU A 837 29.31 20.75 -23.78
C LEU A 837 28.45 19.52 -23.44
N TYR A 838 29.06 18.45 -22.94
CA TYR A 838 28.35 17.23 -22.52
C TYR A 838 27.31 17.53 -21.44
N GLU A 839 27.65 18.37 -20.46
CA GLU A 839 26.72 18.91 -19.46
C GLU A 839 25.54 19.67 -20.09
N GLN A 840 25.78 20.52 -21.09
CA GLN A 840 24.70 21.23 -21.80
C GLN A 840 23.79 20.26 -22.57
N LEU A 841 24.34 19.20 -23.16
CA LEU A 841 23.57 18.15 -23.82
C LEU A 841 22.75 17.34 -22.80
N LYS A 842 23.34 16.97 -21.65
CA LYS A 842 22.63 16.36 -20.53
C LYS A 842 21.47 17.24 -20.05
N ARG A 843 21.65 18.57 -20.01
CA ARG A 843 20.57 19.53 -19.67
C ARG A 843 19.44 19.51 -20.67
N ARG A 844 19.75 19.48 -21.97
CA ARG A 844 18.72 19.33 -23.01
C ARG A 844 17.98 18.00 -22.88
N ARG A 845 18.69 16.89 -22.68
CA ARG A 845 18.07 15.58 -22.49
C ARG A 845 17.18 15.53 -21.26
N ALA A 846 17.65 16.09 -20.15
CA ALA A 846 16.85 16.23 -18.94
C ALA A 846 15.59 17.04 -19.20
N LEU A 847 15.67 18.15 -19.96
CA LEU A 847 14.50 18.93 -20.35
C LEU A 847 13.51 18.12 -21.21
N GLU A 848 13.98 17.32 -22.17
CA GLU A 848 13.11 16.43 -22.97
C GLU A 848 12.40 15.38 -22.10
N ILE A 849 13.14 14.73 -21.21
CA ILE A 849 12.60 13.71 -20.29
C ILE A 849 11.54 14.36 -19.37
N ASN A 850 11.83 15.56 -18.87
CA ASN A 850 10.95 16.32 -17.98
C ASN A 850 9.73 16.93 -18.68
N GLN A 851 9.70 17.00 -20.01
CA GLN A 851 8.51 17.44 -20.76
C GLN A 851 7.48 16.32 -20.92
N ASN A 852 7.94 15.07 -20.95
CA ASN A 852 7.10 13.88 -21.15
C ASN A 852 6.75 13.16 -19.84
N THR A 853 7.24 13.65 -18.70
CA THR A 853 7.02 13.03 -17.39
C THR A 853 6.74 14.12 -16.34
N ASP A 854 5.87 13.82 -15.37
CA ASP A 854 5.65 14.69 -14.22
C ASP A 854 6.89 14.76 -13.27
N LYS A 855 7.84 13.83 -13.44
CA LYS A 855 9.06 13.70 -12.63
C LYS A 855 10.22 14.49 -13.25
N LYS A 856 10.67 15.55 -12.57
CA LYS A 856 11.78 16.41 -13.04
C LYS A 856 13.14 15.82 -12.69
N ILE A 857 13.75 15.09 -13.61
CA ILE A 857 15.13 14.58 -13.53
C ILE A 857 16.13 15.71 -13.81
N ARG A 858 17.20 15.80 -12.99
CA ARG A 858 18.31 16.75 -13.21
C ARG A 858 19.28 16.17 -14.21
N HIS A 859 19.96 17.04 -14.95
CA HIS A 859 20.94 16.63 -15.95
C HIS A 859 22.07 15.81 -15.36
N GLU A 860 22.47 16.04 -14.12
CA GLU A 860 23.55 15.29 -13.44
C GLU A 860 23.32 13.76 -13.45
N TYR A 861 22.07 13.30 -13.34
CA TYR A 861 21.67 11.88 -13.35
C TYR A 861 21.37 11.31 -14.73
N VAL A 862 21.45 12.14 -15.76
CA VAL A 862 21.21 11.71 -17.14
C VAL A 862 22.53 11.24 -17.71
N GLU A 863 22.64 9.97 -18.04
CA GLU A 863 23.70 9.49 -18.93
C GLU A 863 23.18 9.57 -20.37
N LEU A 864 24.01 10.07 -21.29
CA LEU A 864 23.67 10.10 -22.71
C LEU A 864 24.18 8.82 -23.35
N SER A 865 23.28 8.05 -23.98
CA SER A 865 23.71 7.04 -24.94
C SER A 865 24.40 7.69 -26.13
N ASP A 866 25.20 6.93 -26.88
CA ASP A 866 25.90 7.43 -28.07
C ASP A 866 24.93 8.05 -29.10
N ASP A 867 23.73 7.47 -29.23
CA ASP A 867 22.68 7.96 -30.12
C ASP A 867 22.08 9.29 -29.62
N ASP A 868 21.80 9.39 -28.31
CA ASP A 868 21.30 10.63 -27.70
C ASP A 868 22.34 11.75 -27.79
N TYR A 869 23.62 11.44 -27.53
CA TYR A 869 24.71 12.38 -27.68
C TYR A 869 24.78 12.95 -29.10
N LYS A 870 24.84 12.08 -30.12
CA LYS A 870 24.91 12.49 -31.53
C LYS A 870 23.71 13.32 -31.95
N ARG A 871 22.50 12.88 -31.59
CA ARG A 871 21.25 13.59 -31.92
C ARG A 871 21.23 14.99 -31.31
N LEU A 872 21.45 15.10 -30.01
CA LEU A 872 21.40 16.37 -29.28
C LEU A 872 22.51 17.33 -29.72
N LEU A 873 23.70 16.79 -30.05
CA LEU A 873 24.81 17.57 -30.59
C LEU A 873 24.45 18.17 -31.95
N ALA A 874 23.86 17.36 -32.83
CA ALA A 874 23.38 17.82 -34.14
C ALA A 874 22.28 18.89 -34.00
N ASP A 875 21.31 18.67 -33.12
CA ASP A 875 20.22 19.62 -32.86
C ASP A 875 20.75 20.96 -32.34
N MET A 876 21.63 20.92 -31.33
CA MET A 876 22.25 22.12 -30.78
C MET A 876 23.09 22.85 -31.83
N PHE A 877 23.83 22.12 -32.67
CA PHE A 877 24.65 22.71 -33.73
C PHE A 877 23.81 23.39 -34.80
N ILE A 878 22.76 22.74 -35.31
CA ILE A 878 21.86 23.30 -36.32
C ILE A 878 21.11 24.53 -35.75
N GLU A 879 20.67 24.48 -34.49
CA GLU A 879 19.99 25.60 -33.84
C GLU A 879 20.91 26.82 -33.67
N LYS A 880 22.15 26.62 -33.22
CA LYS A 880 23.09 27.73 -32.99
C LYS A 880 23.77 28.22 -34.26
N PHE A 881 23.89 27.37 -35.28
CA PHE A 881 24.53 27.68 -36.54
C PHE A 881 23.69 27.26 -37.77
N PRO A 882 22.47 27.82 -37.94
CA PRO A 882 21.54 27.41 -38.99
C PRO A 882 22.04 27.70 -40.42
N LEU A 883 23.06 28.56 -40.57
CA LEU A 883 23.71 28.86 -41.84
C LEU A 883 24.80 27.83 -42.23
N LEU A 884 25.24 26.98 -41.29
CA LEU A 884 26.34 26.03 -41.50
C LEU A 884 25.86 24.57 -41.65
N ALA A 885 24.69 24.24 -41.09
CA ALA A 885 24.14 22.90 -41.11
C ALA A 885 22.61 22.90 -41.27
N ASP A 886 22.09 21.81 -41.83
CA ASP A 886 20.66 21.47 -41.86
C ASP A 886 20.44 19.96 -41.75
N ARG A 887 19.19 19.53 -41.90
CA ARG A 887 18.81 18.13 -42.05
C ARG A 887 18.49 17.86 -43.52
N SER A 888 18.96 16.73 -44.04
CA SER A 888 18.62 16.22 -45.37
C SER A 888 17.12 15.87 -45.47
N LEU A 889 16.65 15.55 -46.68
CA LEU A 889 15.29 15.08 -46.91
C LEU A 889 14.94 13.80 -46.13
N LEU A 890 15.94 12.98 -45.79
CA LEU A 890 15.78 11.77 -44.97
C LEU A 890 16.01 12.02 -43.47
N GLY A 891 16.15 13.29 -43.07
CA GLY A 891 16.32 13.71 -41.68
C GLY A 891 17.74 13.59 -41.13
N SER A 892 18.72 13.13 -41.92
CA SER A 892 20.12 13.02 -41.49
C SER A 892 20.79 14.40 -41.43
N PRO A 893 21.55 14.72 -40.37
CA PRO A 893 22.23 16.00 -40.27
C PRO A 893 23.38 16.12 -41.31
N GLN A 894 23.50 17.26 -41.96
CA GLN A 894 24.53 17.52 -42.98
C GLN A 894 25.04 18.97 -42.94
N LEU A 895 26.27 19.18 -43.44
CA LEU A 895 26.87 20.52 -43.57
C LEU A 895 26.46 21.16 -44.90
N LYS A 896 26.06 22.44 -44.88
CA LYS A 896 25.62 23.16 -46.09
C LYS A 896 26.76 23.47 -47.07
N ASN A 897 27.96 23.70 -46.54
CA ASN A 897 29.17 24.02 -47.31
C ASN A 897 30.28 23.04 -46.90
N ALA A 898 30.36 21.89 -47.56
CA ALA A 898 31.25 20.80 -47.19
C ALA A 898 32.74 21.18 -47.34
N LYS A 899 33.46 21.20 -46.22
CA LYS A 899 34.94 21.23 -46.13
C LYS A 899 35.50 20.24 -45.09
N SER A 900 34.65 19.46 -44.42
CA SER A 900 35.00 18.51 -43.35
C SER A 900 34.36 17.16 -43.64
N ASP A 901 35.11 16.07 -43.44
CA ASP A 901 34.67 14.70 -43.72
C ASP A 901 33.74 14.12 -42.62
N ASP A 902 33.63 14.77 -41.46
CA ASP A 902 32.77 14.36 -40.35
C ASP A 902 31.88 15.53 -39.86
N PHE A 903 30.55 15.31 -39.85
CA PHE A 903 29.56 16.27 -39.36
C PHE A 903 29.68 16.51 -37.85
N TYR A 904 29.82 15.45 -37.05
CA TYR A 904 29.77 15.53 -35.59
C TYR A 904 31.03 16.18 -35.02
N GLU A 905 32.19 15.91 -35.61
CA GLU A 905 33.43 16.62 -35.27
C GLU A 905 33.33 18.11 -35.66
N ALA A 906 32.81 18.43 -36.85
CA ALA A 906 32.61 19.82 -37.26
C ALA A 906 31.62 20.55 -36.32
N ALA A 907 30.53 19.89 -35.93
CA ALA A 907 29.53 20.39 -34.99
C ALA A 907 30.15 20.69 -33.62
N LYS A 908 30.90 19.72 -33.06
CA LYS A 908 31.60 19.84 -31.78
C LYS A 908 32.60 20.99 -31.79
N GLN A 909 33.48 21.06 -32.79
CA GLN A 909 34.48 22.12 -32.90
C GLN A 909 33.84 23.51 -33.00
N LYS A 910 32.72 23.64 -33.73
CA LYS A 910 32.05 24.92 -33.88
C LYS A 910 31.29 25.34 -32.62
N LEU A 911 30.63 24.41 -31.94
CA LEU A 911 29.98 24.66 -30.65
C LEU A 911 30.99 25.11 -29.59
N PHE A 912 32.21 24.56 -29.58
CA PHE A 912 33.27 25.02 -28.68
C PHE A 912 33.65 26.50 -28.83
N THR A 913 33.38 27.12 -29.98
CA THR A 913 33.67 28.56 -30.17
C THR A 913 32.70 29.50 -29.44
N ILE A 914 31.54 29.01 -28.98
CA ILE A 914 30.53 29.81 -28.29
C ILE A 914 30.41 29.51 -26.79
N ILE A 915 31.02 28.43 -26.30
CA ILE A 915 31.04 28.11 -24.87
C ILE A 915 32.15 28.94 -24.19
N LYS A 916 31.73 29.84 -23.30
CA LYS A 916 32.65 30.74 -22.57
C LYS A 916 33.35 29.99 -21.41
N PRO A 917 34.63 30.30 -21.12
CA PRO A 917 35.33 29.76 -19.96
C PRO A 917 34.57 29.98 -18.65
N GLU A 918 34.41 28.91 -17.87
CA GLU A 918 33.78 28.94 -16.55
C GLU A 918 34.86 29.07 -15.46
N GLU A 919 35.04 30.27 -14.89
CA GLU A 919 36.08 30.53 -13.88
C GLU A 919 35.95 29.60 -12.66
N ASP A 920 34.73 29.36 -12.15
CA ASP A 920 34.54 28.47 -11.00
C ASP A 920 34.99 27.03 -11.28
N ARG A 921 34.82 26.55 -12.51
CA ARG A 921 35.28 25.22 -12.93
C ARG A 921 36.80 25.16 -12.96
N LEU A 922 37.45 26.21 -13.46
CA LEU A 922 38.91 26.32 -13.47
C LEU A 922 39.47 26.47 -12.05
N LYS A 923 38.83 27.23 -11.17
CA LYS A 923 39.17 27.30 -9.73
C LYS A 923 39.08 25.92 -9.06
N ARG A 924 37.99 25.18 -9.27
CA ARG A 924 37.86 23.81 -8.75
C ARG A 924 38.95 22.88 -9.29
N LEU A 925 39.31 22.99 -10.57
CA LEU A 925 40.42 22.22 -11.15
C LEU A 925 41.76 22.59 -10.50
N ALA A 926 42.03 23.88 -10.30
CA ALA A 926 43.22 24.38 -9.62
C ALA A 926 43.31 23.87 -8.17
N THR A 927 42.20 23.93 -7.42
CA THR A 927 42.09 23.38 -6.06
C THR A 927 42.32 21.88 -6.09
N ALA A 928 41.63 21.13 -6.96
CA ALA A 928 41.74 19.68 -7.05
C ALA A 928 43.18 19.23 -7.35
N ARG A 929 43.91 19.92 -8.24
CA ARG A 929 45.33 19.64 -8.50
C ARG A 929 46.18 19.83 -7.25
N ALA A 930 45.97 20.91 -6.50
CA ALA A 930 46.68 21.12 -5.24
C ALA A 930 46.34 20.05 -4.19
N GLN A 931 45.07 19.66 -4.08
CA GLN A 931 44.61 18.61 -3.16
C GLN A 931 45.19 17.25 -3.52
N VAL A 932 45.26 16.88 -4.81
CA VAL A 932 45.84 15.59 -5.24
C VAL A 932 47.32 15.51 -4.90
N ILE A 933 48.08 16.59 -5.06
CA ILE A 933 49.49 16.63 -4.61
C ILE A 933 49.55 16.44 -3.10
N ALA A 934 48.78 17.23 -2.33
CA ALA A 934 48.78 17.14 -0.87
C ALA A 934 48.45 15.71 -0.41
N ASN A 935 47.39 15.11 -0.94
CA ASN A 935 46.97 13.74 -0.65
C ASN A 935 48.06 12.71 -0.97
N TYR A 936 48.72 12.84 -2.11
CA TYR A 936 49.81 11.94 -2.48
C TYR A 936 51.00 12.06 -1.52
N MET A 937 51.36 13.28 -1.12
CA MET A 937 52.44 13.51 -0.14
C MET A 937 52.11 12.93 1.23
N VAL A 938 50.84 13.01 1.66
CA VAL A 938 50.36 12.35 2.89
C VAL A 938 50.47 10.82 2.78
N GLN A 939 50.07 10.23 1.63
CA GLN A 939 50.23 8.80 1.37
C GLN A 939 51.70 8.36 1.40
N GLN A 940 52.61 9.22 0.94
CA GLN A 940 54.05 9.00 1.03
C GLN A 940 54.62 9.23 2.45
N GLY A 941 53.79 9.52 3.45
CA GLY A 941 54.20 9.63 4.86
C GLY A 941 54.76 11.00 5.25
N ILE A 942 54.46 12.05 4.50
CA ILE A 942 54.68 13.44 4.96
C ILE A 942 53.50 13.83 5.84
N VAL A 943 53.79 14.41 7.02
CA VAL A 943 52.74 14.88 7.93
C VAL A 943 51.99 16.07 7.33
N ASN A 944 50.67 16.12 7.52
CA ASN A 944 49.79 17.12 6.91
C ASN A 944 50.14 18.56 7.35
N GLU A 945 50.59 18.74 8.59
CA GLU A 945 51.09 20.01 9.18
C GLU A 945 52.21 20.70 8.38
N ARG A 946 52.83 20.00 7.42
CA ARG A 946 53.93 20.51 6.57
C ARG A 946 53.48 20.84 5.15
N LEU A 947 52.18 20.72 4.82
CA LEU A 947 51.63 20.84 3.46
C LEU A 947 50.62 22.00 3.34
N PHE A 948 51.04 23.15 2.85
CA PHE A 948 50.20 24.35 2.79
C PHE A 948 49.57 24.54 1.40
N ILE A 949 48.24 24.45 1.31
CA ILE A 949 47.52 24.87 0.09
C ILE A 949 47.35 26.38 0.12
N LEU A 950 47.84 27.06 -0.92
CA LEU A 950 47.73 28.51 -1.09
C LEU A 950 46.46 28.89 -1.86
N ASP A 951 46.07 30.18 -1.83
CA ASP A 951 44.97 30.67 -2.67
C ASP A 951 45.25 30.39 -4.16
N THR A 952 44.25 29.79 -4.82
CA THR A 952 44.41 29.26 -6.18
C THR A 952 44.34 30.37 -7.20
N VAL A 953 45.14 30.26 -8.27
CA VAL A 953 45.18 31.27 -9.33
C VAL A 953 44.57 30.71 -10.59
N ILE A 954 43.68 31.51 -11.20
CA ILE A 954 43.28 31.35 -12.58
C ILE A 954 44.13 32.33 -13.38
N ASN A 955 44.72 31.87 -14.48
CA ASN A 955 45.47 32.73 -15.42
C ASN A 955 46.92 33.04 -14.98
N SER A 956 47.68 32.02 -14.57
CA SER A 956 49.14 32.12 -14.38
C SER A 956 49.88 32.40 -15.71
N ASP A 957 50.95 33.21 -15.64
CA ASP A 957 51.73 33.83 -16.75
C ASP A 957 51.58 33.17 -18.15
N PRO A 958 50.99 33.86 -19.16
CA PRO A 958 50.77 33.33 -20.50
C PRO A 958 52.06 32.99 -21.28
N ASN A 959 53.25 33.38 -20.79
CA ASN A 959 54.53 33.04 -21.41
C ASN A 959 55.19 31.76 -20.84
N SER A 960 54.60 31.12 -19.83
CA SER A 960 55.10 29.86 -19.28
C SER A 960 54.89 28.70 -20.26
N LYS A 961 55.98 27.98 -20.61
CA LYS A 961 55.93 26.77 -21.45
C LYS A 961 55.59 25.49 -20.67
N GLU A 962 55.45 25.56 -19.35
CA GLU A 962 55.17 24.40 -18.49
C GLU A 962 53.90 24.61 -17.64
N PHE A 963 52.98 23.65 -17.73
CA PHE A 963 51.65 23.65 -17.12
C PHE A 963 51.68 23.20 -15.65
N SER A 964 52.39 23.95 -14.82
CA SER A 964 52.75 23.46 -13.49
C SER A 964 52.01 24.11 -12.34
N VAL A 965 51.54 23.27 -11.41
CA VAL A 965 51.33 23.68 -10.03
C VAL A 965 52.69 24.05 -9.46
N VAL A 966 52.79 25.28 -8.96
CA VAL A 966 54.02 25.80 -8.37
C VAL A 966 54.13 25.28 -6.95
N LEU A 967 55.27 24.66 -6.67
CA LEU A 967 55.68 24.20 -5.36
C LEU A 967 56.78 25.11 -4.84
N SER A 968 56.60 25.63 -3.63
CA SER A 968 57.67 26.36 -2.94
C SER A 968 58.00 25.69 -1.62
N LEU A 969 59.30 25.61 -1.32
CA LEU A 969 59.80 25.10 -0.05
C LEU A 969 60.13 26.26 0.86
N ASN A 970 59.55 26.28 2.04
CA ASN A 970 59.84 27.29 3.05
C ASN A 970 60.38 26.60 4.31
N SER A 971 61.41 27.15 4.94
CA SER A 971 61.82 26.72 6.27
C SER A 971 60.86 27.28 7.31
N ASN A 972 60.57 26.50 8.36
CA ASN A 972 59.93 27.02 9.58
C ASN A 972 60.63 28.27 10.11
#